data_AF-A0A6J8CSP0-F1
#
_entry.id   AF-A0A6J8CSP0-F1
#
_cell.length_a   1.000
_cell.length_b   1.000
_cell.length_c   1.000
_cell.angle_alpha   90.00
_cell.angle_beta   90.00
_cell.angle_gamma   90.00
#
_symmetry.space_group_name_H-M   'P 1'
#
loop_
_entity.id
_entity.type
_entity.pdbx_description
1 polymer ?
#
loop_
_entity_poly.entity_id
_entity_poly.type
_entity_poly.pdbx_seq_one_letter_code
_entity_poly.pdbx_strand_id
1 'polypeptide(L)'
;MSTSNPITIQDKTCDLTGRYVVYYNKRNGTEAFVELCEVEVFGCSLGRHGSQCEFSCSDNCNDVTCSIWDGSCTSCKAGFKGNHCDQECEKGTFGKDCLQKCTNCISDNCDHFNGTCDPLGVCKSGWRGPKCNHACGKGTYGKNCSMSCSNCKNESCDHFEGNCRIVGGCKAGYRGSKCSEACFPAHFGYNCAQTCTGCLDEDCEPFSGNCTKDGCRHGYTGYRCHLRDTFPLKISKAQWIIIGGVIGAILAVIAIILIGILVYRKRANGPGKPIRGTQFSNDVAELFNPGYSNETFESPQYAQVEKENQMSFKGIMVELGNVLMTENLDANGTRPDNLYPNTESIDAENLYSNTEAENVFSEYNIAVGNLLSVAKMKRKNNAFEKEYSMLPMGCNFPHSEGEREENIKKNRFLTTFPYDHSRVKLEMYDTSTDYINANYIKNYSKDKAYIATQGPKKITLSDFWQMIWQENVDTIIMVTKLVECDKKKCDQYWPESTHKQVLIGKFTLEMLEEKENTVYIYRCIQLSCENTDRTVHHFHFTKWPDHDVPDKTHLVNFYRKVKSRPTNGSGPMVVHCSAGIGRTGTFLALDALYEHGKTTGFVNIMEYTHMMRQDRMNMVQTVEQYATVYDVLVEAFTVSQSAIPRQDFLNILDSRLIEREYQKLQDLKPTIEANKFQAGKRKENVSKNAVQNILPHDDYRPYLMSYGRSSNDYINAVKIPSFREGKNILVTQYPLQSTIGDLWSLVFDSDCRTMVILEKLDEDVIPSNTYHRFSNDNFIISRNSSNVLQDKLTISLRHKNKKEERLITVFVYNDWGDNNTMPNSTKTMVDFMEKVSRTTREDSESIVVICKDGCTRCGIFVTLDLVLEKMEIDEEIDILQVARRIQTRRPQFLSSIEQFKFCYCALKELLNTCPDSNWSLRDGICYLADAAVTRSWDGAVQWCIDRSSLLVFPKTPTEKNNVFDIFTEKGLGSSWIGLDDKQTEGVYVWQDSSMLQPAEVGWKPGSPDQWTYDEDCIELWPDGWNDATCGWPKNVICQVSEVGPTTDPESTTTLQTTTVVQDPPANGRKYCMRYKPCLGGAISPSPEEKSSIKCASKCLQFVGCCAYFFNSTIRTCEIQYKYGAGYMDTMDRMFFDVC
;
A
#
# COMPACT_ATOMS: atom_id res chain seq x y z
N MET A 1 -26.26 -31.94 -31.00
CA MET A 1 -25.47 -33.19 -31.13
C MET A 1 -24.56 -33.06 -32.33
N SER A 2 -23.25 -33.08 -32.12
CA SER A 2 -22.23 -33.56 -33.07
C SER A 2 -20.96 -33.80 -32.24
N THR A 3 -20.15 -34.79 -32.59
CA THR A 3 -19.05 -35.27 -31.73
C THR A 3 -17.75 -34.52 -31.93
N SER A 4 -17.05 -34.25 -30.82
CA SER A 4 -15.69 -33.71 -30.81
C SER A 4 -14.67 -34.76 -31.28
N ASN A 5 -13.88 -34.45 -32.31
CA ASN A 5 -12.62 -35.13 -32.56
C ASN A 5 -11.53 -34.56 -31.63
N PRO A 6 -10.59 -35.39 -31.11
CA PRO A 6 -9.43 -34.88 -30.39
C PRO A 6 -8.43 -34.23 -31.36
N ILE A 7 -7.79 -33.14 -30.94
CA ILE A 7 -6.71 -32.50 -31.70
C ILE A 7 -5.41 -33.30 -31.48
N THR A 8 -4.97 -34.01 -32.52
CA THR A 8 -3.68 -34.71 -32.51
C THR A 8 -2.55 -33.72 -32.81
N ILE A 9 -1.82 -33.29 -31.78
CA ILE A 9 -0.59 -32.52 -31.95
C ILE A 9 0.50 -33.48 -32.47
N GLN A 10 1.11 -33.14 -33.62
CA GLN A 10 2.34 -33.77 -34.09
C GLN A 10 3.50 -32.81 -33.90
N ASP A 11 4.45 -33.14 -33.02
CA ASP A 11 5.72 -32.43 -32.95
C ASP A 11 6.59 -32.79 -34.16
N LYS A 12 7.05 -31.76 -34.87
CA LYS A 12 8.15 -31.83 -35.84
C LYS A 12 9.20 -30.80 -35.46
N THR A 13 10.43 -31.24 -35.24
CA THR A 13 11.60 -30.36 -35.22
C THR A 13 11.81 -29.75 -36.61
N CYS A 14 11.94 -28.43 -36.68
CA CYS A 14 12.25 -27.69 -37.91
C CYS A 14 13.71 -27.26 -37.91
N ASP A 15 14.41 -27.45 -39.03
CA ASP A 15 15.83 -27.07 -39.20
C ASP A 15 16.05 -25.54 -39.40
N LEU A 16 15.00 -24.74 -39.26
CA LEU A 16 14.99 -23.29 -39.51
C LEU A 16 14.45 -22.52 -38.30
N THR A 17 15.16 -21.48 -37.88
CA THR A 17 14.84 -20.70 -36.68
C THR A 17 14.07 -19.42 -37.02
N GLY A 18 12.80 -19.35 -36.63
CA GLY A 18 11.98 -18.14 -36.71
C GLY A 18 11.77 -17.50 -35.33
N ARG A 19 11.93 -16.18 -35.20
CA ARG A 19 11.71 -15.47 -33.92
C ARG A 19 10.24 -15.17 -33.63
N TYR A 20 9.44 -14.94 -34.68
CA TYR A 20 7.99 -14.69 -34.61
C TYR A 20 7.31 -15.24 -35.87
N VAL A 21 6.09 -15.78 -35.73
CA VAL A 21 5.17 -16.03 -36.85
C VAL A 21 4.01 -15.05 -36.68
N VAL A 22 3.76 -14.19 -37.67
CA VAL A 22 2.75 -13.14 -37.61
C VAL A 22 1.80 -13.26 -38.79
N TYR A 23 0.57 -13.70 -38.53
CA TYR A 23 -0.48 -13.83 -39.53
C TYR A 23 -1.50 -12.68 -39.42
N TYR A 24 -1.89 -12.10 -40.56
CA TYR A 24 -2.79 -10.95 -40.63
C TYR A 24 -4.17 -11.36 -41.16
N ASN A 25 -5.12 -11.64 -40.26
CA ASN A 25 -6.50 -11.96 -40.63
C ASN A 25 -7.27 -10.70 -41.05
N LYS A 26 -7.41 -10.49 -42.37
CA LYS A 26 -8.15 -9.38 -42.97
C LYS A 26 -9.62 -9.77 -43.22
N ARG A 27 -10.47 -9.54 -42.22
CA ARG A 27 -11.88 -10.01 -42.18
C ARG A 27 -12.81 -9.27 -43.14
N ASN A 28 -13.89 -9.96 -43.52
CA ASN A 28 -15.08 -9.40 -44.17
C ASN A 28 -16.36 -10.16 -43.75
N GLY A 29 -16.47 -10.50 -42.45
CA GLY A 29 -17.53 -11.34 -41.87
C GLY A 29 -17.47 -11.39 -40.33
N THR A 30 -18.52 -11.95 -39.70
CA THR A 30 -18.79 -11.77 -38.24
C THR A 30 -18.37 -12.92 -37.32
N GLU A 31 -18.15 -14.12 -37.82
CA GLU A 31 -17.65 -15.27 -37.04
C GLU A 31 -16.32 -15.77 -37.60
N ALA A 32 -15.48 -16.37 -36.75
CA ALA A 32 -14.19 -16.94 -37.16
C ALA A 32 -13.73 -18.06 -36.20
N PHE A 33 -13.70 -19.29 -36.72
CA PHE A 33 -12.81 -20.33 -36.20
C PHE A 33 -11.46 -20.20 -36.92
N VAL A 34 -10.36 -20.54 -36.23
CA VAL A 34 -9.01 -20.54 -36.82
C VAL A 34 -8.52 -21.98 -36.87
N GLU A 35 -8.40 -22.50 -38.09
CA GLU A 35 -7.78 -23.79 -38.39
C GLU A 35 -6.53 -23.52 -39.22
N LEU A 36 -5.38 -23.98 -38.74
CA LEU A 36 -4.06 -23.81 -39.37
C LEU A 36 -3.62 -25.15 -39.93
N CYS A 37 -3.93 -25.41 -41.20
CA CYS A 37 -3.68 -26.70 -41.83
C CYS A 37 -2.19 -26.96 -42.13
N GLU A 38 -1.44 -25.92 -42.51
CA GLU A 38 -0.02 -26.02 -42.86
C GLU A 38 0.67 -24.65 -42.72
N VAL A 39 1.97 -24.65 -42.42
CA VAL A 39 2.82 -23.44 -42.36
C VAL A 39 4.19 -23.78 -42.93
N GLU A 40 4.53 -23.22 -44.09
CA GLU A 40 5.87 -23.29 -44.66
C GLU A 40 6.74 -22.15 -44.12
N VAL A 41 7.92 -22.48 -43.58
CA VAL A 41 8.92 -21.51 -43.13
C VAL A 41 10.08 -21.51 -44.13
N PHE A 42 10.23 -20.40 -44.85
CA PHE A 42 11.38 -20.18 -45.74
C PHE A 42 12.44 -19.36 -45.02
N GLY A 43 13.70 -19.82 -45.06
CA GLY A 43 14.81 -19.17 -44.36
C GLY A 43 16.17 -19.73 -44.79
N CYS A 44 17.23 -19.06 -44.36
CA CYS A 44 18.60 -19.47 -44.67
C CYS A 44 19.14 -20.54 -43.70
N SER A 45 20.06 -21.35 -44.20
CA SER A 45 20.93 -22.18 -43.34
C SER A 45 21.66 -21.30 -42.32
N LEU A 46 21.93 -21.84 -41.13
CA LEU A 46 22.59 -21.11 -40.05
C LEU A 46 23.89 -20.45 -40.52
N GLY A 47 24.11 -19.19 -40.15
CA GLY A 47 25.27 -18.41 -40.57
C GLY A 47 25.22 -17.84 -42.00
N ARG A 48 24.04 -17.75 -42.63
CA ARG A 48 23.86 -17.13 -43.96
C ARG A 48 22.75 -16.07 -44.01
N HIS A 49 22.90 -15.11 -44.90
CA HIS A 49 21.95 -14.05 -45.20
C HIS A 49 21.95 -13.69 -46.69
N GLY A 50 21.01 -12.81 -47.09
CA GLY A 50 20.82 -12.35 -48.46
C GLY A 50 19.59 -12.97 -49.14
N SER A 51 19.27 -12.46 -50.32
CA SER A 51 18.05 -12.77 -51.07
C SER A 51 17.94 -14.23 -51.56
N GLN A 52 19.07 -14.93 -51.58
CA GLN A 52 19.27 -16.33 -51.98
C GLN A 52 20.17 -17.07 -50.97
N CYS A 53 20.34 -16.54 -49.75
CA CYS A 53 21.26 -17.05 -48.73
C CYS A 53 22.73 -17.14 -49.23
N GLU A 54 23.10 -16.17 -50.06
CA GLU A 54 24.33 -16.10 -50.84
C GLU A 54 25.54 -15.58 -50.04
N PHE A 55 25.32 -14.86 -48.94
CA PHE A 55 26.35 -14.29 -48.07
C PHE A 55 26.45 -15.03 -46.73
N SER A 56 27.65 -15.08 -46.15
CA SER A 56 27.88 -15.59 -44.80
C SER A 56 27.75 -14.47 -43.75
N CYS A 57 27.21 -14.79 -42.59
CA CYS A 57 27.29 -13.94 -41.41
C CYS A 57 28.76 -13.71 -41.01
N SER A 58 29.05 -12.58 -40.34
CA SER A 58 30.36 -12.32 -39.76
C SER A 58 30.73 -13.37 -38.72
N ASP A 59 31.96 -13.90 -38.79
CA ASP A 59 32.51 -14.80 -37.77
C ASP A 59 32.55 -14.17 -36.38
N ASN A 60 32.48 -12.84 -36.29
CA ASN A 60 32.42 -12.09 -35.03
C ASN A 60 30.99 -11.87 -34.49
N CYS A 61 29.94 -12.27 -35.22
CA CYS A 61 28.59 -12.37 -34.63
C CYS A 61 28.60 -13.39 -33.48
N ASN A 62 27.89 -13.10 -32.39
CA ASN A 62 27.60 -14.10 -31.37
C ASN A 62 26.83 -15.28 -32.00
N ASP A 63 27.21 -16.51 -31.64
CA ASP A 63 26.62 -17.76 -32.14
C ASP A 63 26.63 -17.92 -33.68
N VAL A 64 27.41 -17.10 -34.39
CA VAL A 64 27.46 -17.01 -35.87
C VAL A 64 26.06 -16.76 -36.47
N THR A 65 25.19 -16.02 -35.78
CA THR A 65 23.85 -15.68 -36.26
C THR A 65 23.71 -14.19 -36.58
N CYS A 66 23.10 -13.90 -37.72
CA CYS A 66 22.81 -12.56 -38.21
C CYS A 66 21.43 -12.49 -38.87
N SER A 67 20.93 -11.27 -39.06
CA SER A 67 19.71 -10.98 -39.80
C SER A 67 19.81 -11.50 -41.24
N ILE A 68 18.85 -12.32 -41.64
CA ILE A 68 18.77 -12.92 -43.00
C ILE A 68 18.64 -11.88 -44.12
N TRP A 69 18.26 -10.63 -43.80
CA TRP A 69 18.01 -9.58 -44.80
C TRP A 69 19.25 -8.77 -45.15
N ASP A 70 20.05 -8.40 -44.15
CA ASP A 70 21.13 -7.41 -44.27
C ASP A 70 22.46 -7.86 -43.62
N GLY A 71 22.50 -9.02 -42.97
CA GLY A 71 23.70 -9.54 -42.33
C GLY A 71 24.04 -8.88 -40.99
N SER A 72 23.12 -8.11 -40.39
CA SER A 72 23.37 -7.47 -39.09
C SER A 72 23.42 -8.51 -37.96
N CYS A 73 24.49 -8.49 -37.15
CA CYS A 73 24.65 -9.36 -35.99
C CYS A 73 23.74 -8.88 -34.84
N THR A 74 23.08 -9.79 -34.13
CA THR A 74 22.25 -9.42 -32.95
C THR A 74 23.10 -8.97 -31.75
N SER A 75 24.36 -9.43 -31.69
CA SER A 75 25.41 -8.96 -30.78
C SER A 75 26.76 -9.53 -31.23
N CYS A 76 27.86 -8.97 -30.74
CA CYS A 76 29.23 -9.31 -31.12
C CYS A 76 29.94 -10.21 -30.11
N LYS A 77 30.92 -10.98 -30.59
CA LYS A 77 31.91 -11.65 -29.73
C LYS A 77 32.77 -10.61 -29.00
N ALA A 78 33.39 -11.02 -27.89
CA ALA A 78 34.25 -10.13 -27.12
C ALA A 78 35.42 -9.58 -27.97
N GLY A 79 35.76 -8.31 -27.77
CA GLY A 79 36.78 -7.61 -28.56
C GLY A 79 36.26 -6.89 -29.81
N PHE A 80 34.98 -7.07 -30.17
CA PHE A 80 34.37 -6.51 -31.38
C PHE A 80 33.04 -5.77 -31.13
N LYS A 81 32.72 -4.85 -32.05
CA LYS A 81 31.51 -4.02 -32.08
C LYS A 81 31.10 -3.68 -33.53
N GLY A 82 30.00 -2.94 -33.67
CA GLY A 82 29.44 -2.52 -34.97
C GLY A 82 28.38 -3.50 -35.49
N ASN A 83 27.55 -3.06 -36.43
CA ASN A 83 26.39 -3.83 -36.89
C ASN A 83 26.75 -5.19 -37.51
N HIS A 84 27.99 -5.37 -37.98
CA HIS A 84 28.48 -6.64 -38.53
C HIS A 84 29.69 -7.19 -37.72
N CYS A 85 29.92 -6.65 -36.51
CA CYS A 85 31.02 -7.04 -35.63
C CYS A 85 32.42 -6.98 -36.29
N ASP A 86 32.55 -6.05 -37.22
CA ASP A 86 33.68 -5.80 -38.11
C ASP A 86 34.71 -4.84 -37.51
N GLN A 87 34.40 -4.20 -36.38
CA GLN A 87 35.23 -3.19 -35.73
C GLN A 87 35.76 -3.71 -34.40
N GLU A 88 37.06 -3.53 -34.13
CA GLU A 88 37.65 -3.79 -32.81
C GLU A 88 37.15 -2.76 -31.77
N CYS A 89 37.32 -3.08 -30.48
CA CYS A 89 37.04 -2.11 -29.42
C CYS A 89 37.96 -0.89 -29.48
N GLU A 90 37.41 0.26 -29.07
CA GLU A 90 38.20 1.48 -28.92
C GLU A 90 39.12 1.38 -27.71
N LYS A 91 40.26 2.09 -27.75
CA LYS A 91 41.19 2.14 -26.62
C LYS A 91 40.49 2.64 -25.37
N GLY A 92 40.52 1.83 -24.31
CA GLY A 92 39.77 2.08 -23.08
C GLY A 92 38.49 1.26 -22.95
N THR A 93 38.08 0.47 -23.95
CA THR A 93 36.96 -0.50 -23.84
C THR A 93 37.34 -1.92 -24.24
N PHE A 94 36.60 -2.89 -23.71
CA PHE A 94 36.84 -4.32 -23.92
C PHE A 94 35.56 -5.17 -23.77
N GLY A 95 35.68 -6.46 -24.07
CA GLY A 95 34.65 -7.46 -23.79
C GLY A 95 33.53 -7.49 -24.83
N LYS A 96 32.40 -8.11 -24.48
CA LYS A 96 31.25 -8.28 -25.39
C LYS A 96 30.67 -6.92 -25.79
N ASP A 97 30.45 -6.74 -27.10
CA ASP A 97 29.94 -5.50 -27.72
C ASP A 97 30.76 -4.24 -27.34
N CYS A 98 32.01 -4.45 -26.87
CA CYS A 98 32.90 -3.42 -26.33
C CYS A 98 32.30 -2.55 -25.21
N LEU A 99 31.37 -3.11 -24.42
CA LEU A 99 30.62 -2.37 -23.39
C LEU A 99 31.37 -2.17 -22.07
N GLN A 100 32.43 -2.94 -21.80
CA GLN A 100 33.20 -2.86 -20.55
C GLN A 100 34.33 -1.84 -20.70
N LYS A 101 34.68 -1.11 -19.63
CA LYS A 101 35.72 -0.07 -19.66
C LYS A 101 36.96 -0.50 -18.90
N CYS A 102 38.14 -0.22 -19.46
CA CYS A 102 39.41 -0.30 -18.74
C CYS A 102 39.31 0.63 -17.51
N THR A 103 39.63 0.11 -16.32
CA THR A 103 39.56 0.87 -15.07
C THR A 103 40.82 0.62 -14.24
N ASN A 104 41.34 1.67 -13.61
CA ASN A 104 42.51 1.63 -12.72
C ASN A 104 43.85 1.12 -13.32
N CYS A 105 43.91 0.79 -14.61
CA CYS A 105 45.15 0.56 -15.35
C CYS A 105 46.05 1.81 -15.32
N ILE A 106 47.38 1.69 -15.20
CA ILE A 106 48.26 2.88 -15.19
C ILE A 106 48.24 3.66 -16.52
N SER A 107 48.13 2.96 -17.64
CA SER A 107 48.07 3.55 -18.99
C SER A 107 46.64 3.94 -19.41
N ASP A 108 45.63 3.61 -18.60
CA ASP A 108 44.21 3.52 -18.97
C ASP A 108 43.88 2.63 -20.19
N ASN A 109 44.88 1.92 -20.74
CA ASN A 109 44.72 0.89 -21.76
C ASN A 109 44.63 -0.51 -21.13
N CYS A 110 43.82 -1.36 -21.74
CA CYS A 110 43.71 -2.77 -21.44
C CYS A 110 43.41 -3.57 -22.72
N ASP A 111 43.67 -4.87 -22.67
CA ASP A 111 43.36 -5.85 -23.71
C ASP A 111 41.86 -5.78 -24.09
N HIS A 112 41.56 -5.63 -25.38
CA HIS A 112 40.19 -5.43 -25.88
C HIS A 112 39.31 -6.69 -25.79
N PHE A 113 39.88 -7.89 -25.73
CA PHE A 113 39.11 -9.12 -25.54
C PHE A 113 38.75 -9.31 -24.06
N ASN A 114 39.75 -9.23 -23.19
CA ASN A 114 39.65 -9.73 -21.80
C ASN A 114 39.79 -8.64 -20.72
N GLY A 115 40.27 -7.43 -21.03
CA GLY A 115 40.37 -6.31 -20.09
C GLY A 115 41.58 -6.32 -19.16
N THR A 116 42.61 -7.12 -19.45
CA THR A 116 43.89 -7.10 -18.70
C THR A 116 44.66 -5.82 -19.01
N CYS A 117 45.08 -5.08 -17.99
CA CYS A 117 45.75 -3.79 -18.14
C CYS A 117 47.13 -3.92 -18.82
N ASP A 118 47.44 -3.01 -19.74
CA ASP A 118 48.72 -2.97 -20.46
C ASP A 118 49.72 -1.98 -19.81
N PRO A 119 50.95 -2.38 -19.45
CA PRO A 119 51.51 -3.73 -19.53
C PRO A 119 51.17 -4.60 -18.31
N LEU A 120 50.94 -5.90 -18.56
CA LEU A 120 50.92 -7.02 -17.60
C LEU A 120 50.25 -6.72 -16.23
N GLY A 121 49.03 -6.18 -16.24
CA GLY A 121 48.23 -6.01 -15.03
C GLY A 121 48.75 -4.94 -14.06
N VAL A 122 49.52 -3.96 -14.55
CA VAL A 122 50.11 -2.92 -13.70
C VAL A 122 49.08 -1.84 -13.32
N CYS A 123 48.64 -1.88 -12.07
CA CYS A 123 47.58 -1.03 -11.52
C CYS A 123 48.04 0.29 -10.91
N LYS A 124 47.16 1.30 -10.97
CA LYS A 124 47.24 2.53 -10.18
C LYS A 124 47.20 2.21 -8.68
N SER A 125 47.63 3.15 -7.83
CA SER A 125 47.68 2.95 -6.38
C SER A 125 46.32 2.57 -5.80
N GLY A 126 46.31 1.68 -4.79
CA GLY A 126 45.09 1.16 -4.18
C GLY A 126 44.49 -0.08 -4.86
N TRP A 127 44.94 -0.41 -6.07
CA TRP A 127 44.39 -1.48 -6.91
C TRP A 127 45.41 -2.56 -7.25
N ARG A 128 44.92 -3.77 -7.54
CA ARG A 128 45.69 -4.97 -7.91
C ARG A 128 44.88 -5.91 -8.82
N GLY A 129 45.58 -6.92 -9.35
CA GLY A 129 45.00 -7.97 -10.20
C GLY A 129 45.01 -7.60 -11.68
N PRO A 130 44.86 -8.57 -12.60
CA PRO A 130 45.13 -8.36 -14.03
C PRO A 130 44.29 -7.24 -14.67
N LYS A 131 43.05 -7.03 -14.21
CA LYS A 131 42.15 -5.96 -14.68
C LYS A 131 42.04 -4.76 -13.72
N CYS A 132 42.89 -4.70 -12.69
CA CYS A 132 42.92 -3.64 -11.67
C CYS A 132 41.58 -3.33 -10.98
N ASN A 133 40.71 -4.33 -10.92
CA ASN A 133 39.35 -4.29 -10.39
C ASN A 133 39.27 -4.70 -8.90
N HIS A 134 40.39 -5.05 -8.26
CA HIS A 134 40.44 -5.43 -6.86
C HIS A 134 41.22 -4.39 -6.04
N ALA A 135 40.67 -3.97 -4.91
CA ALA A 135 41.38 -3.18 -3.91
C ALA A 135 42.54 -3.96 -3.25
N CYS A 136 43.50 -3.26 -2.66
CA CYS A 136 44.54 -3.88 -1.83
C CYS A 136 43.96 -4.69 -0.67
N GLY A 137 44.67 -5.77 -0.30
CA GLY A 137 44.32 -6.55 0.88
C GLY A 137 44.70 -5.82 2.17
N LYS A 138 44.08 -6.20 3.29
CA LYS A 138 44.51 -5.79 4.63
C LYS A 138 46.03 -6.00 4.77
N GLY A 139 46.73 -5.00 5.30
CA GLY A 139 48.20 -5.02 5.39
C GLY A 139 48.97 -4.51 4.16
N THR A 140 48.31 -4.14 3.05
CA THR A 140 48.99 -3.67 1.82
C THR A 140 48.41 -2.39 1.22
N TYR A 141 49.25 -1.60 0.54
CA TYR A 141 48.89 -0.33 -0.10
C TYR A 141 49.76 0.03 -1.33
N GLY A 142 49.37 1.08 -2.04
CA GLY A 142 50.15 1.69 -3.12
C GLY A 142 49.99 1.02 -4.49
N LYS A 143 50.91 1.35 -5.41
CA LYS A 143 50.94 0.85 -6.80
C LYS A 143 51.01 -0.68 -6.81
N ASN A 144 50.02 -1.33 -7.43
CA ASN A 144 49.83 -2.79 -7.43
C ASN A 144 49.91 -3.42 -6.02
N CYS A 145 49.54 -2.66 -4.98
CA CYS A 145 49.55 -3.07 -3.58
C CYS A 145 50.91 -3.59 -3.06
N SER A 146 52.01 -3.01 -3.58
CA SER A 146 53.38 -3.49 -3.35
C SER A 146 54.04 -3.01 -2.04
N MET A 147 53.39 -2.13 -1.27
CA MET A 147 53.89 -1.64 0.03
C MET A 147 53.08 -2.21 1.19
N SER A 148 53.73 -2.46 2.34
CA SER A 148 53.08 -3.05 3.53
C SER A 148 52.75 -2.01 4.60
N CYS A 149 51.62 -2.17 5.29
CA CYS A 149 51.21 -1.32 6.40
C CYS A 149 52.16 -1.47 7.61
N SER A 150 52.59 -0.35 8.20
CA SER A 150 53.52 -0.33 9.35
C SER A 150 52.77 -0.06 10.66
N ASN A 151 52.88 -0.95 11.65
CA ASN A 151 52.44 -0.78 13.05
C ASN A 151 51.03 -0.17 13.32
N CYS A 152 50.13 -0.16 12.33
CA CYS A 152 48.74 0.25 12.54
C CYS A 152 48.05 -0.70 13.53
N LYS A 153 47.16 -0.16 14.37
CA LYS A 153 46.21 -0.96 15.13
C LYS A 153 45.34 -1.75 14.14
N ASN A 154 45.14 -3.05 14.42
CA ASN A 154 44.48 -4.01 13.53
C ASN A 154 45.14 -4.19 12.14
N GLU A 155 46.41 -3.77 11.98
CA GLU A 155 47.27 -4.00 10.80
C GLU A 155 46.70 -3.50 9.46
N SER A 156 45.73 -2.57 9.55
CA SER A 156 45.04 -1.98 8.41
C SER A 156 45.47 -0.52 8.24
N CYS A 157 45.94 -0.19 7.05
CA CYS A 157 46.23 1.16 6.60
C CYS A 157 45.40 1.48 5.36
N ASP A 158 45.33 2.76 4.98
CA ASP A 158 44.68 3.12 3.74
C ASP A 158 45.41 2.55 2.52
N HIS A 159 44.67 1.86 1.66
CA HIS A 159 45.19 1.19 0.47
C HIS A 159 45.84 2.10 -0.58
N PHE A 160 45.55 3.41 -0.63
CA PHE A 160 46.20 4.32 -1.57
C PHE A 160 47.58 4.76 -1.05
N GLU A 161 47.60 5.33 0.16
CA GLU A 161 48.78 6.05 0.68
C GLU A 161 49.51 5.33 1.81
N GLY A 162 48.90 4.35 2.48
CA GLY A 162 49.49 3.62 3.59
C GLY A 162 49.36 4.27 4.96
N ASN A 163 48.52 5.29 5.09
CA ASN A 163 48.28 5.99 6.35
C ASN A 163 47.37 5.13 7.25
N CYS A 164 47.73 4.93 8.50
CA CYS A 164 46.88 4.25 9.48
C CYS A 164 45.67 5.15 9.79
N ARG A 165 44.44 4.70 9.48
CA ARG A 165 43.24 5.53 9.67
C ARG A 165 43.04 5.89 11.15
N ILE A 166 42.57 7.11 11.42
CA ILE A 166 42.53 7.72 12.77
C ILE A 166 41.79 6.85 13.80
N VAL A 167 40.69 6.19 13.39
CA VAL A 167 39.87 5.30 14.23
C VAL A 167 40.64 4.06 14.72
N GLY A 168 41.73 3.66 14.04
CA GLY A 168 42.69 2.67 14.51
C GLY A 168 43.91 3.29 15.17
N GLY A 169 44.58 4.20 14.46
CA GLY A 169 45.86 4.78 14.86
C GLY A 169 46.98 3.73 14.98
N CYS A 170 47.96 4.02 15.84
CA CYS A 170 49.16 3.24 16.03
C CYS A 170 49.05 2.24 17.18
N LYS A 171 49.66 1.06 17.02
CA LYS A 171 50.00 0.15 18.12
C LYS A 171 50.78 0.91 19.21
N ALA A 172 50.68 0.45 20.45
CA ALA A 172 51.35 1.10 21.57
C ALA A 172 52.87 1.25 21.33
N GLY A 173 53.45 2.36 21.76
CA GLY A 173 54.86 2.69 21.52
C GLY A 173 55.14 3.44 20.20
N TYR A 174 54.15 3.61 19.32
CA TYR A 174 54.31 4.22 18.00
C TYR A 174 53.37 5.42 17.74
N ARG A 175 53.81 6.32 16.84
CA ARG A 175 53.11 7.54 16.40
C ARG A 175 53.43 7.90 14.93
N GLY A 176 52.82 8.97 14.44
CA GLY A 176 52.91 9.45 13.05
C GLY A 176 51.84 8.80 12.15
N SER A 177 51.53 9.41 11.01
CA SER A 177 50.41 8.98 10.13
C SER A 177 50.55 7.56 9.57
N LYS A 178 51.78 7.04 9.50
CA LYS A 178 52.11 5.67 9.10
C LYS A 178 52.66 4.80 10.25
N CYS A 179 52.56 5.28 11.49
CA CYS A 179 52.98 4.58 12.71
C CYS A 179 54.43 4.04 12.69
N SER A 180 55.30 4.69 11.91
CA SER A 180 56.71 4.34 11.73
C SER A 180 57.65 5.01 12.74
N GLU A 181 57.17 5.97 13.52
CA GLU A 181 57.96 6.67 14.54
C GLU A 181 57.66 6.10 15.93
N ALA A 182 58.69 6.01 16.79
CA ALA A 182 58.50 5.70 18.21
C ALA A 182 57.96 6.91 18.99
N CYS A 183 57.40 6.67 20.19
CA CYS A 183 56.99 7.74 21.10
C CYS A 183 58.13 8.72 21.43
N PHE A 184 57.75 9.96 21.73
CA PHE A 184 58.64 10.89 22.40
C PHE A 184 58.94 10.42 23.84
N PRO A 185 60.05 10.87 24.44
CA PRO A 185 60.28 10.73 25.88
C PRO A 185 59.08 11.22 26.70
N ALA A 186 58.93 10.67 27.90
CA ALA A 186 57.77 10.87 28.77
C ALA A 186 56.38 10.55 28.16
N HIS A 187 56.28 9.83 27.04
CA HIS A 187 55.00 9.43 26.40
C HIS A 187 54.94 7.93 26.08
N PHE A 188 53.76 7.33 26.27
CA PHE A 188 53.53 5.89 26.07
C PHE A 188 52.11 5.55 25.58
N GLY A 189 51.90 4.28 25.27
CA GLY A 189 50.59 3.71 24.89
C GLY A 189 50.23 3.91 23.42
N TYR A 190 48.98 3.60 23.06
CA TYR A 190 48.46 3.76 21.69
C TYR A 190 48.52 5.22 21.25
N ASN A 191 48.98 5.48 20.02
CA ASN A 191 49.30 6.82 19.49
C ASN A 191 50.26 7.65 20.36
N CYS A 192 50.94 7.05 21.35
CA CYS A 192 51.71 7.75 22.39
C CYS A 192 50.88 8.77 23.20
N ALA A 193 49.57 8.53 23.34
CA ALA A 193 48.62 9.49 23.89
C ALA A 193 48.59 9.60 25.43
N GLN A 194 49.39 8.82 26.16
CA GLN A 194 49.48 8.86 27.62
C GLN A 194 50.84 9.42 28.04
N THR A 195 50.86 10.34 29.01
CA THR A 195 52.10 10.88 29.57
C THR A 195 52.54 10.11 30.80
N CYS A 196 53.85 9.86 30.89
CA CYS A 196 54.49 9.31 32.07
C CYS A 196 54.31 10.28 33.25
N THR A 197 53.82 9.79 34.40
CA THR A 197 53.61 10.61 35.60
C THR A 197 54.13 9.87 36.83
N GLY A 198 54.71 10.62 37.78
CA GLY A 198 55.27 10.06 39.01
C GLY A 198 56.62 9.33 38.88
N CYS A 199 57.11 9.04 37.67
CA CYS A 199 58.45 8.49 37.44
C CYS A 199 59.57 9.48 37.85
N LEU A 200 60.71 8.99 38.32
CA LEU A 200 61.80 9.82 38.86
C LEU A 200 62.24 10.95 37.90
N ASP A 201 62.58 10.59 36.66
CA ASP A 201 63.04 11.51 35.61
C ASP A 201 61.96 11.78 34.54
N GLU A 202 60.69 11.54 34.87
CA GLU A 202 59.54 11.57 33.94
C GLU A 202 59.60 10.60 32.74
N ASP A 203 60.69 9.88 32.51
CA ASP A 203 60.77 8.86 31.45
C ASP A 203 60.16 7.50 31.88
N CYS A 204 59.49 6.83 30.94
CA CYS A 204 58.86 5.52 31.15
C CYS A 204 58.75 4.73 29.84
N GLU A 205 58.57 3.42 29.92
CA GLU A 205 58.59 2.53 28.74
C GLU A 205 57.45 2.87 27.75
N PRO A 206 57.75 3.21 26.47
CA PRO A 206 56.76 3.63 25.47
C PRO A 206 55.58 2.67 25.23
N PHE A 207 55.78 1.38 25.48
CA PHE A 207 54.76 0.35 25.31
C PHE A 207 53.83 0.22 26.52
N SER A 208 54.39 0.29 27.73
CA SER A 208 53.73 -0.15 28.96
C SER A 208 53.44 0.96 29.97
N GLY A 209 54.11 2.12 29.88
CA GLY A 209 54.04 3.19 30.86
C GLY A 209 54.81 2.94 32.15
N ASN A 210 55.58 1.85 32.24
CA ASN A 210 56.32 1.51 33.45
C ASN A 210 57.57 2.38 33.59
N CYS A 211 57.76 2.99 34.76
CA CYS A 211 58.93 3.84 35.02
C CYS A 211 60.22 3.01 34.98
N THR A 212 61.22 3.47 34.23
CA THR A 212 62.46 2.72 34.02
C THR A 212 63.36 2.76 35.25
N LYS A 213 63.65 1.56 35.80
CA LYS A 213 64.70 1.21 36.79
C LYS A 213 64.72 1.92 38.14
N ASP A 214 64.64 3.24 38.20
CA ASP A 214 64.88 4.05 39.40
C ASP A 214 63.59 4.46 40.14
N GLY A 215 62.43 4.13 39.56
CA GLY A 215 61.15 4.05 40.25
C GLY A 215 60.41 5.39 40.40
N CYS A 216 59.71 5.53 41.53
CA CYS A 216 58.74 6.59 41.77
C CYS A 216 59.33 7.78 42.54
N ARG A 217 58.90 8.99 42.18
CA ARG A 217 59.11 10.21 42.98
C ARG A 217 58.49 10.04 44.36
N HIS A 218 59.09 10.69 45.35
CA HIS A 218 58.75 10.51 46.75
C HIS A 218 57.27 10.79 47.04
N GLY A 219 56.58 9.84 47.66
CA GLY A 219 55.13 9.89 47.90
C GLY A 219 54.26 9.28 46.78
N TYR A 220 54.86 8.65 45.76
CA TYR A 220 54.13 7.86 44.75
C TYR A 220 54.55 6.38 44.76
N THR A 221 53.61 5.48 44.44
CA THR A 221 53.81 4.02 44.44
C THR A 221 53.09 3.31 43.27
N GLY A 222 53.44 2.03 43.07
CA GLY A 222 52.98 1.20 41.96
C GLY A 222 53.91 1.24 40.74
N TYR A 223 53.78 0.27 39.83
CA TYR A 223 54.69 0.09 38.67
C TYR A 223 54.60 1.20 37.60
N ARG A 224 53.53 2.02 37.64
CA ARG A 224 53.40 3.29 36.90
C ARG A 224 53.31 4.52 37.81
N CYS A 225 53.73 4.41 39.07
CA CYS A 225 53.84 5.53 40.02
C CYS A 225 52.61 6.47 40.14
N HIS A 226 51.40 5.90 40.07
CA HIS A 226 50.14 6.64 40.03
C HIS A 226 49.36 6.64 41.35
N LEU A 227 49.72 5.77 42.30
CA LEU A 227 49.17 5.75 43.65
C LEU A 227 49.93 6.75 44.52
N ARG A 228 49.27 7.40 45.49
CA ARG A 228 49.90 8.43 46.34
C ARG A 228 49.87 8.00 47.80
N ASP A 229 51.04 7.92 48.42
CA ASP A 229 51.22 7.31 49.74
C ASP A 229 50.68 8.20 50.88
N THR A 230 49.88 7.60 51.76
CA THR A 230 49.55 8.16 53.09
C THR A 230 49.81 7.12 54.19
N PHE A 231 50.58 7.54 55.19
CA PHE A 231 51.11 6.72 56.29
C PHE A 231 51.41 7.68 57.49
N PRO A 232 51.68 7.21 58.73
CA PRO A 232 51.99 5.83 59.12
C PRO A 232 51.24 5.28 60.35
N LEU A 233 51.43 3.99 60.61
CA LEU A 233 51.90 3.53 61.93
C LEU A 233 52.80 2.28 61.77
N LYS A 234 53.68 2.02 62.74
CA LYS A 234 54.87 1.15 62.59
C LYS A 234 54.88 -0.02 63.58
N ILE A 235 55.35 -1.20 63.14
CA ILE A 235 56.21 -2.12 63.94
C ILE A 235 57.31 -2.68 62.99
N SER A 236 58.46 -3.08 63.53
CA SER A 236 59.73 -3.19 62.80
C SER A 236 60.38 -4.58 62.73
N LYS A 237 60.97 -4.88 61.57
CA LYS A 237 62.19 -5.67 61.32
C LYS A 237 62.55 -6.82 62.29
N ALA A 238 62.24 -8.05 61.87
CA ALA A 238 63.06 -9.24 62.15
C ALA A 238 62.84 -10.33 61.07
N GLN A 239 63.34 -10.10 59.84
CA GLN A 239 63.50 -11.20 58.88
C GLN A 239 64.77 -11.98 59.24
N TRP A 240 64.71 -13.31 59.27
CA TRP A 240 65.28 -14.21 58.24
C TRP A 240 65.28 -15.67 58.74
N ILE A 241 65.24 -16.62 57.78
CA ILE A 241 65.25 -18.10 57.93
C ILE A 241 63.85 -18.75 58.03
N ILE A 242 63.77 -19.99 57.51
CA ILE A 242 62.63 -20.91 57.33
C ILE A 242 61.66 -20.59 56.18
N ILE A 243 62.12 -21.03 55.00
CA ILE A 243 61.34 -21.45 53.83
C ILE A 243 60.20 -22.42 54.19
N GLY A 244 59.08 -22.40 53.46
CA GLY A 244 58.34 -23.64 53.14
C GLY A 244 56.82 -23.71 53.43
N GLY A 245 56.24 -22.83 54.24
CA GLY A 245 54.88 -23.04 54.77
C GLY A 245 53.71 -22.91 53.77
N VAL A 246 53.50 -21.71 53.20
CA VAL A 246 52.17 -21.31 52.69
C VAL A 246 51.88 -21.75 51.24
N ILE A 247 52.90 -21.80 50.38
CA ILE A 247 52.74 -22.24 48.98
C ILE A 247 52.40 -23.74 48.89
N GLY A 248 52.90 -24.54 49.84
CA GLY A 248 52.63 -25.99 49.90
C GLY A 248 51.16 -26.31 50.16
N ALA A 249 50.46 -25.55 51.01
CA ALA A 249 49.05 -25.76 51.32
C ALA A 249 48.14 -25.58 50.09
N ILE A 250 48.38 -24.54 49.29
CA ILE A 250 47.57 -24.22 48.10
C ILE A 250 47.79 -25.27 47.00
N LEU A 251 49.04 -25.70 46.77
CA LEU A 251 49.35 -26.77 45.83
C LEU A 251 48.78 -28.14 46.28
N ALA A 252 48.78 -28.43 47.59
CA ALA A 252 48.20 -29.66 48.12
C ALA A 252 46.68 -29.74 47.90
N VAL A 253 45.94 -28.65 48.10
CA VAL A 253 44.48 -28.61 47.85
C VAL A 253 44.17 -28.88 46.37
N ILE A 254 44.91 -28.25 45.45
CA ILE A 254 44.74 -28.46 44.00
C ILE A 254 45.07 -29.91 43.62
N ALA A 255 46.13 -30.49 44.18
CA ALA A 255 46.48 -31.89 43.96
C ALA A 255 45.40 -32.87 44.48
N ILE A 256 44.81 -32.61 45.65
CA ILE A 256 43.74 -33.44 46.23
C ILE A 256 42.49 -33.41 45.35
N ILE A 257 42.12 -32.25 44.79
CA ILE A 257 40.97 -32.12 43.87
C ILE A 257 41.22 -32.91 42.58
N LEU A 258 42.42 -32.81 41.98
CA LEU A 258 42.79 -33.57 40.78
C LEU A 258 42.83 -35.09 41.04
N ILE A 259 43.33 -35.52 42.20
CA ILE A 259 43.31 -36.93 42.62
C ILE A 259 41.86 -37.41 42.81
N GLY A 260 40.97 -36.59 43.38
CA GLY A 260 39.54 -36.90 43.51
C GLY A 260 38.86 -37.16 42.17
N ILE A 261 39.12 -36.31 41.17
CA ILE A 261 38.61 -36.47 39.79
C ILE A 261 39.13 -37.76 39.14
N LEU A 262 40.41 -38.10 39.34
CA LEU A 262 41.01 -39.34 38.84
C LEU A 262 40.46 -40.59 39.55
N VAL A 263 40.19 -40.53 40.86
CA VAL A 263 39.57 -41.64 41.61
C VAL A 263 38.10 -41.84 41.20
N TYR A 264 37.35 -40.76 40.96
CA TYR A 264 35.98 -40.84 40.45
C TYR A 264 35.93 -41.57 39.09
N ARG A 265 36.79 -41.17 38.14
CA ARG A 265 36.93 -41.86 36.84
C ARG A 265 37.46 -43.29 36.94
N LYS A 266 38.04 -43.71 38.08
CA LYS A 266 38.57 -45.07 38.30
C LYS A 266 37.58 -46.03 39.01
N ARG A 267 36.35 -45.59 39.33
CA ARG A 267 35.29 -46.46 39.89
C ARG A 267 34.24 -46.92 38.88
N ALA A 268 34.23 -46.38 37.66
CA ALA A 268 33.16 -46.66 36.68
C ALA A 268 33.34 -47.96 35.87
N ASN A 269 34.54 -48.55 35.79
CA ASN A 269 34.78 -49.81 35.08
C ASN A 269 35.80 -50.71 35.79
N GLY A 270 35.35 -51.93 36.13
CA GLY A 270 36.14 -53.03 36.68
C GLY A 270 36.65 -54.01 35.60
N PRO A 271 37.47 -55.02 35.97
CA PRO A 271 38.49 -55.53 35.06
C PRO A 271 38.14 -56.83 34.30
N GLY A 272 38.64 -56.93 33.07
CA GLY A 272 38.86 -58.17 32.31
C GLY A 272 40.29 -58.22 31.75
N LYS A 273 40.89 -59.41 31.65
CA LYS A 273 42.29 -59.62 31.20
C LYS A 273 42.35 -60.53 29.93
N PRO A 274 43.50 -60.60 29.22
CA PRO A 274 43.54 -60.93 27.78
C PRO A 274 43.96 -62.37 27.46
N ILE A 275 43.90 -62.76 26.17
CA ILE A 275 44.99 -63.42 25.41
C ILE A 275 44.65 -63.58 23.90
N ARG A 276 45.70 -63.58 23.06
CA ARG A 276 45.86 -64.03 21.64
C ARG A 276 44.64 -64.44 20.79
N GLY A 277 44.56 -63.87 19.58
CA GLY A 277 45.07 -64.57 18.38
C GLY A 277 44.11 -65.33 17.43
N THR A 278 44.02 -64.82 16.20
CA THR A 278 43.99 -65.54 14.90
C THR A 278 42.85 -66.52 14.51
N GLN A 279 42.34 -66.27 13.29
CA GLN A 279 41.76 -67.18 12.27
C GLN A 279 40.27 -67.62 12.31
N PHE A 280 39.65 -67.45 11.12
CA PHE A 280 38.68 -68.29 10.40
C PHE A 280 37.41 -68.88 11.08
N SER A 281 36.26 -68.36 10.61
CA SER A 281 35.16 -69.08 9.94
C SER A 281 34.47 -70.32 10.53
N ASN A 282 33.13 -70.17 10.59
CA ASN A 282 32.09 -71.10 10.10
C ASN A 282 31.62 -72.31 10.95
N ASP A 283 30.35 -72.19 11.35
CA ASP A 283 29.22 -73.12 11.08
C ASP A 283 28.69 -74.17 12.09
N VAL A 284 27.48 -73.85 12.59
CA VAL A 284 26.23 -74.66 12.64
C VAL A 284 26.07 -75.85 13.62
N ALA A 285 25.13 -75.66 14.56
CA ALA A 285 23.98 -76.54 14.91
C ALA A 285 22.94 -75.65 15.66
N GLU A 286 21.64 -75.55 15.36
CA GLU A 286 20.56 -76.57 15.17
C GLU A 286 20.25 -77.32 16.49
N LEU A 287 19.02 -77.53 16.99
CA LEU A 287 17.66 -77.70 16.41
C LEU A 287 16.60 -76.83 17.17
N PHE A 288 15.27 -76.86 16.98
CA PHE A 288 14.31 -77.76 16.28
C PHE A 288 12.99 -77.03 15.91
N ASN A 289 12.02 -77.77 15.34
CA ASN A 289 10.59 -77.48 15.08
C ASN A 289 9.82 -78.85 15.19
N PRO A 290 8.46 -79.03 15.15
CA PRO A 290 7.64 -78.83 13.92
C PRO A 290 6.08 -78.63 14.08
N GLY A 291 5.36 -78.48 12.95
CA GLY A 291 3.89 -78.69 12.80
C GLY A 291 3.26 -77.75 11.75
N TYR A 292 2.88 -78.18 10.53
CA TYR A 292 1.58 -78.79 10.09
C TYR A 292 0.32 -77.94 10.43
N SER A 293 -0.63 -77.67 9.51
CA SER A 293 -0.89 -78.17 8.14
C SER A 293 -1.58 -77.13 7.21
N ASN A 294 -1.74 -77.46 5.91
CA ASN A 294 -2.35 -76.62 4.87
C ASN A 294 -3.88 -76.80 4.75
N GLU A 295 -4.58 -75.87 4.08
CA GLU A 295 -5.50 -76.19 2.95
C GLU A 295 -5.92 -74.97 2.09
N THR A 296 -6.46 -75.23 0.90
CA THR A 296 -7.01 -74.25 -0.09
C THR A 296 -8.54 -74.08 0.09
N PHE A 297 -9.37 -73.35 -0.68
CA PHE A 297 -9.44 -72.86 -2.07
C PHE A 297 -10.52 -71.73 -2.10
N GLU A 298 -10.51 -70.71 -2.96
CA GLU A 298 -11.12 -70.70 -4.31
C GLU A 298 -10.87 -69.35 -5.03
N SER A 299 -10.94 -69.36 -6.37
CA SER A 299 -11.11 -68.15 -7.21
C SER A 299 -11.61 -68.53 -8.62
N PRO A 300 -12.65 -67.84 -9.13
CA PRO A 300 -12.64 -67.37 -10.53
C PRO A 300 -13.37 -66.01 -10.72
N GLN A 301 -13.35 -65.26 -11.84
CA GLN A 301 -12.55 -65.09 -13.08
C GLN A 301 -13.07 -63.72 -13.70
N TYR A 302 -12.47 -63.00 -14.66
CA TYR A 302 -11.90 -63.37 -15.97
C TYR A 302 -10.94 -62.28 -16.51
N ALA A 303 -9.94 -62.70 -17.30
CA ALA A 303 -9.16 -62.00 -18.37
C ALA A 303 -8.53 -60.59 -18.07
N GLN A 304 -7.23 -60.32 -18.26
CA GLN A 304 -6.37 -60.47 -19.46
C GLN A 304 -6.84 -59.60 -20.66
N VAL A 305 -5.99 -58.88 -21.41
CA VAL A 305 -4.65 -59.19 -21.94
C VAL A 305 -3.74 -57.94 -22.01
N GLU A 306 -2.42 -58.17 -21.83
CA GLU A 306 -1.19 -57.42 -22.21
C GLU A 306 -1.18 -55.92 -22.66
N LYS A 307 -0.07 -55.24 -22.30
CA LYS A 307 0.70 -54.21 -23.06
C LYS A 307 -0.07 -52.99 -23.65
N GLU A 308 0.34 -51.73 -23.46
CA GLU A 308 1.55 -51.13 -22.86
C GLU A 308 1.30 -49.60 -22.74
N ASN A 309 2.09 -48.75 -22.08
CA ASN A 309 3.32 -48.91 -21.29
C ASN A 309 3.28 -47.90 -20.11
N GLN A 310 4.03 -48.13 -19.03
CA GLN A 310 4.26 -47.15 -17.96
C GLN A 310 5.67 -47.26 -17.36
N MET A 311 6.47 -46.21 -17.51
CA MET A 311 7.47 -45.83 -16.51
C MET A 311 7.45 -44.32 -16.28
N SER A 312 7.01 -43.94 -15.08
CA SER A 312 7.11 -42.56 -14.59
C SER A 312 8.57 -42.22 -14.30
N PHE A 313 9.02 -41.04 -14.70
CA PHE A 313 10.43 -40.63 -14.61
C PHE A 313 10.93 -40.56 -13.17
N LYS A 314 12.04 -41.27 -12.88
CA LYS A 314 12.89 -41.07 -11.70
C LYS A 314 14.28 -40.64 -12.18
N GLY A 315 14.72 -39.46 -11.76
CA GLY A 315 15.82 -38.72 -12.39
C GLY A 315 15.33 -37.99 -13.65
N ILE A 316 15.88 -36.84 -14.05
CA ILE A 316 17.12 -36.18 -13.60
C ILE A 316 16.82 -34.69 -13.31
N MET A 317 17.38 -34.15 -12.23
CA MET A 317 17.48 -32.69 -11.97
C MET A 317 18.82 -32.40 -11.27
N VAL A 318 19.91 -32.64 -11.99
CA VAL A 318 21.30 -32.30 -11.64
C VAL A 318 22.00 -31.83 -12.92
N GLU A 319 22.97 -30.91 -12.78
CA GLU A 319 23.89 -30.45 -13.84
C GLU A 319 23.28 -29.76 -15.07
N LEU A 320 22.92 -28.49 -14.88
CA LEU A 320 23.36 -27.44 -15.80
C LEU A 320 24.66 -26.82 -15.26
N GLY A 321 25.75 -27.60 -15.31
CA GLY A 321 27.06 -27.21 -14.81
C GLY A 321 28.17 -27.78 -15.70
N ASN A 322 28.85 -26.89 -16.43
CA ASN A 322 30.08 -27.12 -17.20
C ASN A 322 30.06 -28.21 -18.29
N VAL A 323 30.09 -27.79 -19.56
CA VAL A 323 31.11 -28.30 -20.50
C VAL A 323 31.61 -27.14 -21.37
N LEU A 324 32.84 -26.68 -21.09
CA LEU A 324 33.84 -26.31 -22.12
C LEU A 324 35.20 -26.02 -21.48
N MET A 325 35.77 -27.04 -20.83
CA MET A 325 37.21 -27.21 -20.67
C MET A 325 37.52 -28.67 -20.96
N THR A 326 38.00 -28.93 -22.17
CA THR A 326 38.55 -30.25 -22.55
C THR A 326 39.85 -30.50 -21.79
N GLU A 327 40.02 -31.71 -21.24
CA GLU A 327 41.29 -32.10 -20.65
C GLU A 327 42.41 -32.09 -21.68
N ASN A 328 43.55 -31.48 -21.34
CA ASN A 328 44.85 -32.00 -21.73
C ASN A 328 45.50 -32.54 -20.46
N LEU A 329 45.75 -33.84 -20.43
CA LEU A 329 46.52 -34.48 -19.37
C LEU A 329 48.00 -34.15 -19.58
N ASP A 330 48.70 -33.79 -18.51
CA ASP A 330 50.16 -33.76 -18.49
C ASP A 330 50.70 -34.62 -17.33
N ALA A 331 51.85 -35.25 -17.54
CA ALA A 331 52.19 -36.47 -16.82
C ALA A 331 52.90 -36.25 -15.48
N ASN A 332 52.18 -36.43 -14.36
CA ASN A 332 52.62 -37.23 -13.20
C ASN A 332 51.51 -37.27 -12.11
N GLY A 333 50.81 -38.39 -11.99
CA GLY A 333 49.74 -38.53 -11.00
C GLY A 333 50.24 -38.72 -9.57
N THR A 334 49.85 -37.83 -8.65
CA THR A 334 49.85 -38.11 -7.20
C THR A 334 48.91 -37.14 -6.46
N ARG A 335 48.37 -37.57 -5.32
CA ARG A 335 47.43 -36.82 -4.47
C ARG A 335 47.94 -36.83 -3.03
N PRO A 336 47.73 -35.74 -2.27
CA PRO A 336 47.45 -35.87 -0.84
C PRO A 336 46.20 -35.06 -0.43
N ASP A 337 45.69 -35.34 0.78
CA ASP A 337 44.33 -34.96 1.19
C ASP A 337 44.23 -33.72 2.11
N ASN A 338 43.00 -33.21 2.21
CA ASN A 338 42.38 -32.52 3.36
C ASN A 338 43.18 -31.52 4.23
N LEU A 339 42.70 -30.27 4.27
CA LEU A 339 42.50 -29.58 5.55
C LEU A 339 41.38 -28.51 5.47
N TYR A 340 40.38 -28.62 6.34
CA TYR A 340 39.47 -27.51 6.73
C TYR A 340 39.86 -27.04 8.13
N PRO A 341 39.89 -25.72 8.39
CA PRO A 341 39.69 -25.16 9.72
C PRO A 341 38.36 -24.41 9.83
N ASN A 342 37.77 -24.42 11.04
CA ASN A 342 36.50 -23.75 11.33
C ASN A 342 36.66 -22.22 11.48
N THR A 343 35.56 -21.48 11.34
CA THR A 343 35.45 -20.07 11.75
C THR A 343 34.56 -19.94 12.99
N GLU A 344 35.10 -19.40 14.08
CA GLU A 344 34.33 -19.04 15.28
C GLU A 344 33.79 -17.60 15.20
N SER A 345 32.84 -17.28 16.08
CA SER A 345 32.12 -16.00 16.14
C SER A 345 32.94 -14.84 16.70
N ILE A 346 32.59 -13.61 16.31
CA ILE A 346 32.99 -12.36 16.99
C ILE A 346 31.74 -11.51 17.21
N ASP A 347 31.56 -10.99 18.42
CA ASP A 347 30.35 -10.32 18.87
C ASP A 347 30.17 -8.92 18.24
N ALA A 348 28.93 -8.58 17.88
CA ALA A 348 28.58 -7.40 17.09
C ALA A 348 27.69 -6.41 17.87
N GLU A 349 28.17 -5.92 19.03
CA GLU A 349 27.34 -5.11 19.95
C GLU A 349 27.90 -3.71 20.29
N ASN A 350 28.98 -3.24 19.65
CA ASN A 350 29.60 -1.94 19.96
C ASN A 350 30.25 -1.25 18.73
N LEU A 351 29.48 -0.87 17.70
CA LEU A 351 30.00 -0.04 16.59
C LEU A 351 28.98 0.84 15.82
N TYR A 352 27.99 1.44 16.48
CA TYR A 352 27.18 2.50 15.87
C TYR A 352 26.96 3.69 16.82
N SER A 353 27.75 4.75 16.60
CA SER A 353 27.53 6.09 17.17
C SER A 353 27.25 7.06 16.01
N ASN A 354 26.13 7.78 16.05
CA ASN A 354 25.43 8.27 14.85
C ASN A 354 26.16 9.34 13.99
N THR A 355 27.30 9.87 14.42
CA THR A 355 27.91 11.09 13.83
C THR A 355 28.66 10.91 12.51
N GLU A 356 28.95 9.69 12.05
CA GLU A 356 29.63 9.47 10.74
C GLU A 356 28.66 9.25 9.57
N ALA A 357 27.43 8.79 9.82
CA ALA A 357 26.46 8.48 8.76
C ALA A 357 25.76 9.74 8.19
N GLU A 358 25.44 10.71 9.07
CA GLU A 358 24.70 11.94 8.73
C GLU A 358 25.37 12.76 7.61
N ASN A 359 26.71 12.72 7.52
CA ASN A 359 27.44 13.43 6.46
C ASN A 359 27.21 12.84 5.06
N VAL A 360 27.06 11.52 4.93
CA VAL A 360 27.03 10.83 3.62
C VAL A 360 25.71 11.08 2.89
N PHE A 361 24.59 11.05 3.60
CA PHE A 361 23.27 11.27 2.99
C PHE A 361 22.87 12.75 2.88
N SER A 362 23.67 13.66 3.45
CA SER A 362 23.36 15.10 3.49
C SER A 362 23.15 15.74 2.11
N GLU A 363 23.82 15.24 1.06
CA GLU A 363 23.69 15.72 -0.33
C GLU A 363 22.34 15.34 -0.98
N TYR A 364 21.58 14.41 -0.40
CA TYR A 364 20.27 13.95 -0.89
C TYR A 364 19.09 14.68 -0.23
N ASN A 365 19.35 15.63 0.67
CA ASN A 365 18.31 16.46 1.30
C ASN A 365 17.62 17.38 0.29
N ILE A 366 16.31 17.21 0.13
CA ILE A 366 15.49 18.01 -0.79
C ILE A 366 14.52 18.88 0.01
N ALA A 367 14.70 20.20 -0.05
CA ALA A 367 13.72 21.15 0.46
C ALA A 367 12.36 20.93 -0.23
N VAL A 368 11.27 20.88 0.55
CA VAL A 368 9.94 20.47 0.07
C VAL A 368 9.47 21.28 -1.15
N GLY A 369 9.69 22.60 -1.15
CA GLY A 369 9.34 23.47 -2.28
C GLY A 369 10.08 23.16 -3.60
N ASN A 370 11.23 22.48 -3.54
CA ASN A 370 11.99 22.04 -4.71
C ASN A 370 11.64 20.62 -5.17
N LEU A 371 10.86 19.85 -4.40
CA LEU A 371 10.65 18.42 -4.65
C LEU A 371 10.06 18.13 -6.04
N LEU A 372 9.13 18.97 -6.51
CA LEU A 372 8.53 18.87 -7.86
C LEU A 372 9.57 19.08 -8.99
N SER A 373 10.52 20.01 -8.81
CA SER A 373 11.54 20.28 -9.84
C SER A 373 12.61 19.19 -9.84
N VAL A 374 13.00 18.70 -8.65
CA VAL A 374 13.93 17.58 -8.49
C VAL A 374 13.34 16.29 -9.09
N ALA A 375 12.08 15.94 -8.79
CA ALA A 375 11.43 14.77 -9.36
C ALA A 375 11.35 14.82 -10.91
N LYS A 376 10.97 15.98 -11.47
CA LYS A 376 10.98 16.20 -12.93
C LYS A 376 12.38 16.07 -13.54
N MET A 377 13.42 16.60 -12.87
CA MET A 377 14.80 16.49 -13.31
C MET A 377 15.31 15.04 -13.26
N LYS A 378 15.06 14.32 -12.15
CA LYS A 378 15.46 12.92 -11.98
C LYS A 378 14.81 12.01 -13.02
N ARG A 379 13.52 12.20 -13.33
CA ARG A 379 12.83 11.53 -14.45
C ARG A 379 13.50 11.82 -15.80
N LYS A 380 13.72 13.09 -16.15
CA LYS A 380 14.28 13.49 -17.46
C LYS A 380 15.68 12.91 -17.71
N ASN A 381 16.46 12.69 -16.65
CA ASN A 381 17.84 12.25 -16.71
C ASN A 381 18.03 10.76 -16.31
N ASN A 382 16.94 9.98 -16.21
CA ASN A 382 16.92 8.59 -15.70
C ASN A 382 17.67 8.37 -14.37
N ALA A 383 17.75 9.41 -13.52
CA ALA A 383 18.63 9.41 -12.35
C ALA A 383 18.17 8.50 -11.21
N PHE A 384 16.89 8.12 -11.18
CA PHE A 384 16.34 7.22 -10.16
C PHE A 384 16.98 5.83 -10.18
N GLU A 385 17.33 5.29 -11.35
CA GLU A 385 18.02 3.98 -11.47
C GLU A 385 19.39 4.04 -10.77
N LYS A 386 20.14 5.12 -11.01
CA LYS A 386 21.47 5.34 -10.41
C LYS A 386 21.38 5.46 -8.90
N GLU A 387 20.44 6.26 -8.39
CA GLU A 387 20.22 6.45 -6.96
C GLU A 387 19.73 5.18 -6.27
N TYR A 388 18.77 4.47 -6.87
CA TYR A 388 18.25 3.21 -6.36
C TYR A 388 19.32 2.11 -6.29
N SER A 389 20.21 2.03 -7.29
CA SER A 389 21.32 1.06 -7.30
C SER A 389 22.42 1.32 -6.27
N MET A 390 22.40 2.47 -5.57
CA MET A 390 23.26 2.74 -4.42
C MET A 390 22.68 2.22 -3.09
N LEU A 391 21.40 1.85 -3.05
CA LEU A 391 20.77 1.29 -1.86
C LEU A 391 21.19 -0.18 -1.66
N PRO A 392 21.46 -0.63 -0.41
CA PRO A 392 21.82 -2.03 -0.16
C PRO A 392 20.68 -2.96 -0.57
N MET A 393 21.02 -4.03 -1.29
CA MET A 393 20.09 -5.05 -1.80
C MET A 393 20.40 -6.42 -1.19
N GLY A 394 19.39 -7.28 -1.11
CA GLY A 394 19.53 -8.62 -0.55
C GLY A 394 19.65 -8.64 0.98
N CYS A 395 20.19 -9.73 1.50
CA CYS A 395 20.34 -9.98 2.93
C CYS A 395 21.62 -9.34 3.46
N ASN A 396 21.49 -8.22 4.18
CA ASN A 396 22.63 -7.45 4.71
C ASN A 396 22.87 -7.68 6.22
N PHE A 397 21.93 -8.33 6.90
CA PHE A 397 21.96 -8.67 8.32
C PHE A 397 21.47 -10.12 8.53
N PRO A 398 21.79 -10.77 9.67
CA PRO A 398 21.30 -12.12 9.98
C PRO A 398 19.77 -12.24 9.94
N HIS A 399 19.28 -13.37 9.45
CA HIS A 399 17.87 -13.76 9.34
C HIS A 399 17.67 -15.25 9.63
N SER A 400 18.58 -15.82 10.42
CA SER A 400 18.72 -17.24 10.73
C SER A 400 17.47 -17.84 11.39
N GLU A 401 16.71 -17.03 12.13
CA GLU A 401 15.47 -17.45 12.79
C GLU A 401 14.38 -17.79 11.76
N GLY A 402 14.37 -17.10 10.61
CA GLY A 402 13.44 -17.36 9.51
C GLY A 402 13.79 -18.57 8.66
N GLU A 403 15.05 -19.01 8.69
CA GLU A 403 15.58 -20.15 7.94
C GLU A 403 15.53 -21.48 8.71
N ARG A 404 15.18 -21.46 10.00
CA ARG A 404 14.98 -22.70 10.78
C ARG A 404 13.90 -23.58 10.15
N GLU A 405 14.07 -24.90 10.17
CA GLU A 405 13.18 -25.88 9.53
C GLU A 405 11.70 -25.75 9.97
N GLU A 406 11.50 -25.48 11.26
CA GLU A 406 10.23 -25.14 11.91
C GLU A 406 9.55 -23.88 11.35
N ASN A 407 10.34 -22.87 10.98
CA ASN A 407 9.87 -21.54 10.57
C ASN A 407 9.78 -21.35 9.04
N ILE A 408 10.54 -22.12 8.24
CA ILE A 408 10.51 -22.07 6.76
C ILE A 408 9.08 -22.09 6.22
N LYS A 409 8.21 -22.94 6.78
CA LYS A 409 6.81 -23.09 6.36
C LYS A 409 5.97 -21.84 6.63
N LYS A 410 6.28 -21.07 7.68
CA LYS A 410 5.59 -19.82 8.03
C LYS A 410 5.85 -18.70 7.02
N ASN A 411 6.95 -18.73 6.27
CA ASN A 411 7.31 -17.72 5.26
C ASN A 411 6.49 -17.86 3.97
N ARG A 412 6.04 -16.75 3.37
CA ARG A 412 5.37 -16.73 2.06
C ARG A 412 6.36 -16.85 0.89
N PHE A 413 7.58 -16.35 1.07
CA PHE A 413 8.66 -16.42 0.08
C PHE A 413 9.95 -16.92 0.74
N LEU A 414 10.66 -17.84 0.09
CA LEU A 414 11.96 -18.38 0.56
C LEU A 414 13.15 -17.44 0.29
N THR A 415 12.85 -16.19 -0.07
CA THR A 415 13.81 -15.13 -0.41
C THR A 415 13.46 -13.81 0.28
N THR A 416 12.61 -13.86 1.31
CA THR A 416 12.20 -12.67 2.09
C THR A 416 11.94 -13.07 3.54
N PHE A 417 13.02 -13.07 4.33
CA PHE A 417 13.01 -13.36 5.76
C PHE A 417 13.03 -12.03 6.56
N PRO A 418 12.57 -12.02 7.82
CA PRO A 418 12.82 -10.90 8.71
C PRO A 418 14.28 -10.96 9.21
N TYR A 419 14.92 -9.81 9.44
CA TYR A 419 16.21 -9.80 10.12
C TYR A 419 16.06 -10.10 11.62
N ASP A 420 16.98 -10.87 12.19
CA ASP A 420 16.91 -11.41 13.55
C ASP A 420 16.92 -10.33 14.64
N HIS A 421 17.56 -9.18 14.37
CA HIS A 421 17.73 -8.07 15.31
C HIS A 421 16.50 -7.17 15.45
N SER A 422 15.66 -7.11 14.42
CA SER A 422 14.49 -6.22 14.31
C SER A 422 13.16 -6.98 14.20
N ARG A 423 13.19 -8.32 14.15
CA ARG A 423 11.98 -9.14 14.02
C ARG A 423 11.04 -8.96 15.20
N VAL A 424 9.75 -8.99 14.93
CA VAL A 424 8.75 -9.15 15.99
C VAL A 424 8.86 -10.57 16.55
N LYS A 425 8.74 -10.72 17.88
CA LYS A 425 8.86 -12.00 18.58
C LYS A 425 7.54 -12.31 19.26
N LEU A 426 6.95 -13.47 18.98
CA LEU A 426 5.70 -13.91 19.58
C LEU A 426 5.94 -14.53 20.95
N GLU A 427 5.03 -14.28 21.89
CA GLU A 427 5.05 -14.97 23.18
C GLU A 427 4.68 -16.45 23.01
N MET A 428 5.47 -17.37 23.59
CA MET A 428 5.37 -18.81 23.30
C MET A 428 4.23 -19.54 24.06
N TYR A 429 3.12 -18.86 24.35
CA TYR A 429 1.98 -19.44 25.08
C TYR A 429 1.17 -20.43 24.23
N ASP A 430 0.95 -20.11 22.96
CA ASP A 430 0.07 -20.85 22.04
C ASP A 430 0.79 -21.30 20.75
N THR A 431 2.08 -20.99 20.62
CA THR A 431 2.88 -21.20 19.40
C THR A 431 4.07 -22.12 19.64
N SER A 432 4.43 -22.93 18.64
CA SER A 432 5.61 -23.80 18.70
C SER A 432 6.95 -23.04 18.59
N THR A 433 6.91 -21.79 18.12
CA THR A 433 8.09 -20.93 17.88
C THR A 433 7.71 -19.47 18.12
N ASP A 434 8.64 -18.65 18.62
CA ASP A 434 8.47 -17.20 18.83
C ASP A 434 8.43 -16.39 17.52
N TYR A 435 8.17 -17.04 16.39
CA TYR A 435 8.48 -16.52 15.06
C TYR A 435 7.24 -16.11 14.27
N ILE A 436 7.29 -14.89 13.74
CA ILE A 436 6.48 -14.38 12.64
C ILE A 436 7.37 -13.64 11.63
N ASN A 437 7.03 -13.67 10.34
CA ASN A 437 7.75 -12.91 9.31
C ASN A 437 7.31 -11.43 9.31
N ALA A 438 7.76 -10.71 10.33
CA ALA A 438 7.52 -9.28 10.53
C ALA A 438 8.74 -8.62 11.17
N ASN A 439 8.97 -7.33 10.86
CA ASN A 439 9.98 -6.50 11.53
C ASN A 439 9.34 -5.21 12.02
N TYR A 440 9.81 -4.70 13.15
CA TYR A 440 9.61 -3.30 13.49
C TYR A 440 10.35 -2.42 12.48
N ILE A 441 9.76 -1.30 12.09
CA ILE A 441 10.40 -0.28 11.26
C ILE A 441 10.36 1.05 12.03
N LYS A 442 11.52 1.72 12.09
CA LYS A 442 11.69 3.02 12.72
C LYS A 442 11.06 4.14 11.91
N ASN A 443 10.71 5.25 12.55
CA ASN A 443 10.59 6.55 11.90
C ASN A 443 11.44 7.60 12.62
N TYR A 444 11.44 8.83 12.11
CA TYR A 444 12.24 9.95 12.66
C TYR A 444 11.97 10.31 14.14
N SER A 445 10.92 9.75 14.77
CA SER A 445 10.49 10.07 16.14
C SER A 445 10.24 8.85 17.05
N LYS A 446 10.23 7.62 16.52
CA LYS A 446 9.95 6.37 17.25
C LYS A 446 10.71 5.18 16.65
N ASP A 447 11.41 4.40 17.47
CA ASP A 447 12.08 3.18 17.03
C ASP A 447 11.11 2.04 16.62
N LYS A 448 9.93 2.00 17.25
CA LYS A 448 8.83 1.10 16.90
C LYS A 448 7.64 1.90 16.37
N ALA A 449 7.83 2.59 15.25
CA ALA A 449 6.77 3.35 14.60
C ALA A 449 5.77 2.46 13.87
N TYR A 450 6.28 1.43 13.19
CA TYR A 450 5.50 0.54 12.34
C TYR A 450 5.92 -0.91 12.52
N ILE A 451 5.08 -1.82 12.03
CA ILE A 451 5.45 -3.22 11.76
C ILE A 451 5.25 -3.50 10.27
N ALA A 452 6.34 -3.86 9.58
CA ALA A 452 6.29 -4.35 8.20
C ALA A 452 6.25 -5.88 8.20
N THR A 453 5.17 -6.46 7.68
CA THR A 453 4.91 -7.91 7.74
C THR A 453 4.45 -8.47 6.40
N GLN A 454 4.63 -9.78 6.19
CA GLN A 454 4.08 -10.48 5.02
C GLN A 454 2.54 -10.53 5.05
N GLY A 455 1.91 -10.77 3.90
CA GLY A 455 0.49 -11.12 3.86
C GLY A 455 0.25 -12.48 4.53
N PRO A 456 -0.55 -12.56 5.62
CA PRO A 456 -0.73 -13.78 6.40
C PRO A 456 -1.09 -15.00 5.53
N LYS A 457 -0.57 -16.17 5.89
CA LYS A 457 -0.89 -17.47 5.26
C LYS A 457 -1.94 -18.18 6.12
N LYS A 458 -2.71 -19.13 5.56
CA LYS A 458 -3.68 -19.93 6.35
C LYS A 458 -3.09 -20.58 7.61
N ILE A 459 -1.79 -20.93 7.61
CA ILE A 459 -1.07 -21.51 8.75
C ILE A 459 -0.39 -20.48 9.68
N THR A 460 -0.52 -19.18 9.42
CA THR A 460 0.02 -18.09 10.26
C THR A 460 -1.06 -17.07 10.63
N LEU A 461 -2.34 -17.46 10.61
CA LEU A 461 -3.45 -16.57 10.97
C LEU A 461 -3.47 -16.30 12.48
N SER A 462 -3.24 -17.33 13.30
CA SER A 462 -3.11 -17.20 14.76
C SER A 462 -1.89 -16.38 15.14
N ASP A 463 -0.72 -16.71 14.56
CA ASP A 463 0.53 -15.94 14.69
C ASP A 463 0.32 -14.44 14.41
N PHE A 464 -0.42 -14.11 13.35
CA PHE A 464 -0.69 -12.73 12.98
C PHE A 464 -1.57 -12.01 14.00
N TRP A 465 -2.69 -12.59 14.43
CA TRP A 465 -3.56 -11.94 15.40
C TRP A 465 -2.97 -11.89 16.82
N GLN A 466 -2.09 -12.84 17.17
CA GLN A 466 -1.25 -12.71 18.35
C GLN A 466 -0.33 -11.49 18.26
N MET A 467 0.30 -11.25 17.10
CA MET A 467 1.11 -10.05 16.86
C MET A 467 0.29 -8.76 17.02
N ILE A 468 -0.94 -8.71 16.48
CA ILE A 468 -1.84 -7.55 16.64
C ILE A 468 -2.15 -7.31 18.14
N TRP A 469 -2.46 -8.38 18.87
CA TRP A 469 -2.86 -8.33 20.28
C TRP A 469 -1.72 -7.89 21.21
N GLN A 470 -0.55 -8.53 21.09
CA GLN A 470 0.59 -8.31 22.00
C GLN A 470 1.24 -6.93 21.79
N GLU A 471 1.32 -6.46 20.55
CA GLU A 471 1.93 -5.16 20.21
C GLU A 471 0.94 -3.98 20.40
N ASN A 472 -0.30 -4.28 20.83
CA ASN A 472 -1.40 -3.34 21.03
C ASN A 472 -1.70 -2.48 19.79
N VAL A 473 -1.87 -3.16 18.65
CA VAL A 473 -2.11 -2.54 17.34
C VAL A 473 -3.60 -2.21 17.19
N ASP A 474 -3.92 -0.92 17.03
CA ASP A 474 -5.28 -0.46 16.69
C ASP A 474 -5.50 -0.30 15.18
N THR A 475 -4.45 -0.31 14.36
CA THR A 475 -4.50 0.06 12.94
C THR A 475 -3.70 -0.90 12.05
N ILE A 476 -4.37 -1.53 11.09
CA ILE A 476 -3.79 -2.44 10.09
C ILE A 476 -4.01 -1.90 8.68
N ILE A 477 -2.93 -1.73 7.92
CA ILE A 477 -2.94 -1.24 6.54
C ILE A 477 -2.57 -2.37 5.57
N MET A 478 -3.51 -2.70 4.67
CA MET A 478 -3.37 -3.75 3.66
C MET A 478 -3.27 -3.13 2.26
N VAL A 479 -2.08 -3.17 1.65
CA VAL A 479 -1.81 -2.62 0.29
C VAL A 479 -1.58 -3.74 -0.73
N THR A 480 -2.52 -4.68 -0.84
CA THR A 480 -2.53 -5.78 -1.81
C THR A 480 -3.94 -6.38 -1.88
N LYS A 481 -4.39 -6.89 -3.03
CA LYS A 481 -5.59 -7.74 -3.10
C LYS A 481 -5.26 -9.16 -2.59
N LEU A 482 -6.28 -9.97 -2.30
CA LEU A 482 -6.10 -11.38 -1.91
C LEU A 482 -5.51 -12.22 -3.07
N VAL A 483 -5.98 -11.99 -4.29
CA VAL A 483 -5.55 -12.66 -5.53
C VAL A 483 -5.27 -11.59 -6.58
N GLU A 484 -4.18 -11.78 -7.33
CA GLU A 484 -3.60 -10.81 -8.28
C GLU A 484 -2.95 -11.60 -9.44
N CYS A 485 -3.42 -11.42 -10.67
CA CYS A 485 -3.14 -12.28 -11.83
C CYS A 485 -3.13 -13.78 -11.49
N ASP A 486 -4.26 -14.28 -10.95
CA ASP A 486 -4.51 -15.65 -10.45
C ASP A 486 -3.56 -16.16 -9.36
N LYS A 487 -2.62 -15.33 -8.88
CA LYS A 487 -1.65 -15.70 -7.84
C LYS A 487 -2.14 -15.20 -6.48
N LYS A 488 -2.24 -16.10 -5.51
CA LYS A 488 -2.66 -15.76 -4.14
C LYS A 488 -1.56 -14.96 -3.40
N LYS A 489 -1.84 -13.68 -3.17
CA LYS A 489 -0.90 -12.73 -2.53
C LYS A 489 -1.05 -12.68 -1.02
N CYS A 490 -2.27 -12.85 -0.52
CA CYS A 490 -2.61 -12.88 0.89
C CYS A 490 -3.72 -13.92 1.12
N ASP A 491 -3.80 -14.47 2.33
CA ASP A 491 -4.98 -15.20 2.77
C ASP A 491 -5.89 -14.22 3.52
N GLN A 492 -7.21 -14.42 3.45
CA GLN A 492 -8.15 -13.63 4.25
C GLN A 492 -7.94 -13.99 5.72
N TYR A 493 -7.91 -12.96 6.57
CA TYR A 493 -7.65 -13.08 8.01
C TYR A 493 -8.69 -12.36 8.87
N TRP A 494 -9.79 -11.91 8.27
CA TRP A 494 -10.92 -11.21 8.90
C TRP A 494 -12.24 -11.96 8.61
N PRO A 495 -13.33 -11.73 9.37
CA PRO A 495 -14.63 -12.39 9.15
C PRO A 495 -15.21 -12.15 7.74
N GLU A 496 -16.19 -12.94 7.32
CA GLU A 496 -16.71 -12.87 5.93
C GLU A 496 -17.62 -11.65 5.66
N SER A 497 -18.35 -11.14 6.65
CA SER A 497 -19.23 -9.97 6.54
C SER A 497 -19.49 -9.35 7.91
N THR A 498 -20.17 -8.19 7.96
CA THR A 498 -20.67 -7.55 9.20
C THR A 498 -21.47 -8.54 10.07
N HIS A 499 -21.35 -8.40 11.39
CA HIS A 499 -21.92 -9.26 12.44
C HIS A 499 -21.56 -10.76 12.32
N LYS A 500 -20.52 -11.12 11.55
CA LYS A 500 -19.92 -12.46 11.60
C LYS A 500 -18.76 -12.48 12.56
N GLN A 501 -18.75 -13.52 13.40
CA GLN A 501 -17.61 -13.89 14.22
C GLN A 501 -16.78 -14.99 13.53
N VAL A 502 -15.46 -14.97 13.73
CA VAL A 502 -14.56 -16.09 13.43
C VAL A 502 -13.57 -16.30 14.57
N LEU A 503 -13.36 -17.55 14.95
CA LEU A 503 -12.34 -17.96 15.93
C LEU A 503 -11.03 -18.27 15.18
N ILE A 504 -9.95 -17.55 15.50
CA ILE A 504 -8.61 -17.77 14.94
C ILE A 504 -7.64 -18.00 16.10
N GLY A 505 -7.28 -19.27 16.35
CA GLY A 505 -6.52 -19.65 17.54
C GLY A 505 -7.35 -19.42 18.80
N LYS A 506 -6.86 -18.58 19.72
CA LYS A 506 -7.59 -18.12 20.91
C LYS A 506 -8.29 -16.77 20.75
N PHE A 507 -8.21 -16.16 19.57
CA PHE A 507 -8.80 -14.84 19.30
C PHE A 507 -10.17 -15.01 18.65
N THR A 508 -11.21 -14.45 19.27
CA THR A 508 -12.50 -14.26 18.59
C THR A 508 -12.47 -12.91 17.89
N LEU A 509 -12.90 -12.88 16.63
CA LEU A 509 -12.94 -11.66 15.83
C LEU A 509 -14.35 -11.44 15.30
N GLU A 510 -14.92 -10.27 15.58
CA GLU A 510 -16.22 -9.87 15.04
C GLU A 510 -16.07 -8.68 14.08
N MET A 511 -16.82 -8.69 12.98
CA MET A 511 -16.92 -7.56 12.08
C MET A 511 -18.03 -6.61 12.56
N LEU A 512 -17.65 -5.51 13.20
CA LEU A 512 -18.60 -4.48 13.63
C LEU A 512 -19.06 -3.61 12.45
N GLU A 513 -18.19 -3.39 11.46
CA GLU A 513 -18.44 -2.50 10.32
C GLU A 513 -17.59 -2.95 9.13
N GLU A 514 -18.13 -2.96 7.92
CA GLU A 514 -17.37 -3.02 6.66
C GLU A 514 -17.94 -1.98 5.68
N LYS A 515 -17.06 -1.18 5.07
CA LYS A 515 -17.42 -0.10 4.14
C LYS A 515 -16.52 -0.12 2.92
N GLU A 516 -17.08 -0.32 1.73
CA GLU A 516 -16.35 -0.18 0.47
C GLU A 516 -16.34 1.29 0.03
N ASN A 517 -15.15 1.88 0.03
CA ASN A 517 -14.87 3.23 -0.43
C ASN A 517 -14.27 3.21 -1.85
N THR A 518 -14.26 4.36 -2.52
CA THR A 518 -13.89 4.45 -3.95
C THR A 518 -12.49 3.92 -4.31
N VAL A 519 -11.55 3.88 -3.36
CA VAL A 519 -10.18 3.35 -3.57
C VAL A 519 -9.69 2.36 -2.52
N TYR A 520 -10.51 2.04 -1.51
CA TYR A 520 -10.15 1.14 -0.40
C TYR A 520 -11.41 0.51 0.22
N ILE A 521 -11.24 -0.54 1.03
CA ILE A 521 -12.28 -1.03 1.92
C ILE A 521 -11.82 -0.78 3.36
N TYR A 522 -12.66 -0.16 4.17
CA TYR A 522 -12.42 -0.01 5.60
C TYR A 522 -13.24 -1.04 6.40
N ARG A 523 -12.70 -1.53 7.52
CA ARG A 523 -13.41 -2.39 8.46
C ARG A 523 -13.14 -2.00 9.90
N CYS A 524 -14.17 -2.13 10.74
CA CYS A 524 -14.08 -2.08 12.18
C CYS A 524 -14.19 -3.52 12.72
N ILE A 525 -13.12 -4.04 13.33
CA ILE A 525 -13.07 -5.42 13.83
C ILE A 525 -12.93 -5.38 15.36
N GLN A 526 -13.83 -6.05 16.08
CA GLN A 526 -13.64 -6.33 17.50
C GLN A 526 -12.75 -7.56 17.64
N LEU A 527 -11.68 -7.43 18.41
CA LEU A 527 -10.72 -8.47 18.72
C LEU A 527 -10.81 -8.80 20.22
N SER A 528 -11.28 -10.00 20.52
CA SER A 528 -11.57 -10.48 21.86
C SER A 528 -10.60 -11.58 22.29
N CYS A 529 -9.99 -11.43 23.46
CA CYS A 529 -9.13 -12.43 24.07
C CYS A 529 -9.12 -12.33 25.60
N GLU A 530 -9.17 -13.47 26.30
CA GLU A 530 -8.99 -13.58 27.76
C GLU A 530 -9.89 -12.63 28.58
N ASN A 531 -11.15 -12.48 28.16
CA ASN A 531 -12.19 -11.57 28.71
C ASN A 531 -11.86 -10.07 28.56
N THR A 532 -11.06 -9.69 27.57
CA THR A 532 -10.82 -8.30 27.19
C THR A 532 -11.00 -8.09 25.70
N ASP A 533 -11.61 -6.97 25.34
CA ASP A 533 -11.96 -6.62 23.96
C ASP A 533 -11.20 -5.36 23.51
N ARG A 534 -10.81 -5.32 22.24
CA ARG A 534 -10.20 -4.14 21.60
C ARG A 534 -10.72 -3.97 20.18
N THR A 535 -10.90 -2.73 19.75
CA THR A 535 -11.26 -2.40 18.35
C THR A 535 -10.00 -2.27 17.50
N VAL A 536 -10.02 -2.88 16.31
CA VAL A 536 -8.94 -2.81 15.31
C VAL A 536 -9.51 -2.28 14.00
N HIS A 537 -8.89 -1.23 13.47
CA HIS A 537 -9.26 -0.57 12.24
C HIS A 537 -8.42 -1.10 11.07
N HIS A 538 -9.07 -1.77 10.12
CA HIS A 538 -8.44 -2.35 8.94
C HIS A 538 -8.70 -1.49 7.71
N PHE A 539 -7.64 -1.02 7.07
CA PHE A 539 -7.69 -0.18 5.87
C PHE A 539 -7.05 -0.93 4.69
N HIS A 540 -7.87 -1.39 3.75
CA HIS A 540 -7.47 -2.24 2.63
C HIS A 540 -7.51 -1.45 1.31
N PHE A 541 -6.36 -0.96 0.83
CA PHE A 541 -6.26 -0.23 -0.43
C PHE A 541 -6.39 -1.20 -1.62
N THR A 542 -7.47 -1.06 -2.40
CA THR A 542 -7.86 -2.04 -3.43
C THR A 542 -7.41 -1.67 -4.85
N LYS A 543 -7.03 -0.41 -5.10
CA LYS A 543 -6.73 0.12 -6.44
C LYS A 543 -5.20 0.25 -6.71
N TRP A 544 -4.38 -0.64 -6.13
CA TRP A 544 -2.99 -0.83 -6.58
C TRP A 544 -2.96 -1.86 -7.72
N PRO A 545 -2.43 -1.53 -8.92
CA PRO A 545 -2.37 -2.46 -10.04
C PRO A 545 -1.35 -3.60 -9.84
N ASP A 546 -1.53 -4.67 -10.60
CA ASP A 546 -0.59 -5.78 -10.67
C ASP A 546 0.54 -5.46 -11.64
N HIS A 547 1.78 -5.60 -11.15
CA HIS A 547 3.02 -5.29 -11.88
C HIS A 547 3.28 -3.80 -12.18
N ASP A 548 2.51 -2.88 -11.60
CA ASP A 548 2.70 -1.42 -11.77
C ASP A 548 2.53 -0.64 -10.44
N VAL A 549 2.70 0.67 -10.47
CA VAL A 549 2.60 1.62 -9.36
C VAL A 549 1.17 2.18 -9.23
N PRO A 550 0.74 2.66 -8.05
CA PRO A 550 -0.61 3.15 -7.85
C PRO A 550 -0.76 4.59 -8.34
N ASP A 551 -1.99 5.01 -8.63
CA ASP A 551 -2.26 6.43 -8.81
C ASP A 551 -1.93 7.20 -7.53
N LYS A 552 -1.03 8.18 -7.64
CA LYS A 552 -0.53 8.97 -6.51
C LYS A 552 -1.63 9.71 -5.76
N THR A 553 -2.67 10.17 -6.46
CA THR A 553 -3.84 10.85 -5.89
C THR A 553 -4.65 9.89 -5.04
N HIS A 554 -4.90 8.67 -5.57
CA HIS A 554 -5.59 7.62 -4.82
C HIS A 554 -4.80 7.21 -3.57
N LEU A 555 -3.48 7.02 -3.66
CA LEU A 555 -2.65 6.61 -2.52
C LEU A 555 -2.50 7.71 -1.47
N VAL A 556 -2.36 8.98 -1.86
CA VAL A 556 -2.30 10.14 -0.94
C VAL A 556 -3.66 10.40 -0.27
N ASN A 557 -4.77 10.22 -0.98
CA ASN A 557 -6.10 10.36 -0.36
C ASN A 557 -6.42 9.20 0.59
N PHE A 558 -6.05 7.96 0.24
CA PHE A 558 -6.11 6.82 1.16
C PHE A 558 -5.26 7.06 2.41
N TYR A 559 -4.02 7.53 2.23
CA TYR A 559 -3.14 7.92 3.34
C TYR A 559 -3.81 8.95 4.27
N ARG A 560 -4.45 9.98 3.72
CA ARG A 560 -5.18 10.98 4.52
C ARG A 560 -6.33 10.38 5.34
N LYS A 561 -7.04 9.37 4.82
CA LYS A 561 -8.09 8.65 5.56
C LYS A 561 -7.55 7.84 6.74
N VAL A 562 -6.40 7.19 6.54
CA VAL A 562 -5.68 6.51 7.62
C VAL A 562 -5.26 7.50 8.71
N LYS A 563 -4.78 8.69 8.34
CA LYS A 563 -4.30 9.71 9.30
C LYS A 563 -5.39 10.59 9.92
N SER A 564 -6.61 10.63 9.36
CA SER A 564 -7.72 11.41 9.91
C SER A 564 -8.47 10.69 11.04
N ARG A 565 -8.30 9.37 11.21
CA ARG A 565 -8.90 8.63 12.33
C ARG A 565 -7.99 8.73 13.56
N PRO A 566 -8.49 9.14 14.74
CA PRO A 566 -7.70 9.14 15.97
C PRO A 566 -7.28 7.71 16.36
N THR A 567 -5.98 7.49 16.52
CA THR A 567 -5.43 6.25 17.10
C THR A 567 -5.50 6.34 18.63
N ASN A 568 -6.33 5.50 19.25
CA ASN A 568 -6.41 5.40 20.71
C ASN A 568 -5.25 4.56 21.28
N GLY A 569 -4.59 3.76 20.44
CA GLY A 569 -3.44 2.94 20.81
C GLY A 569 -2.12 3.70 20.84
N SER A 570 -1.22 3.26 21.72
CA SER A 570 0.20 3.66 21.73
C SER A 570 1.09 2.80 20.83
N GLY A 571 0.54 1.69 20.28
CA GLY A 571 1.25 0.67 19.51
C GLY A 571 1.69 1.12 18.11
N PRO A 572 2.41 0.24 17.38
CA PRO A 572 2.87 0.50 16.03
C PRO A 572 1.76 0.26 15.00
N MET A 573 1.75 1.04 13.91
CA MET A 573 0.86 0.76 12.78
C MET A 573 1.38 -0.44 11.99
N VAL A 574 0.55 -1.48 11.79
CA VAL A 574 0.92 -2.64 10.98
C VAL A 574 0.67 -2.33 9.51
N VAL A 575 1.65 -2.56 8.64
CA VAL A 575 1.52 -2.34 7.19
C VAL A 575 2.01 -3.58 6.44
N HIS A 576 1.16 -4.15 5.58
CA HIS A 576 1.48 -5.37 4.85
C HIS A 576 1.04 -5.32 3.38
N CYS A 577 1.70 -6.15 2.57
CA CYS A 577 1.29 -6.47 1.22
C CYS A 577 1.33 -8.01 1.05
N SER A 578 1.89 -8.54 -0.04
CA SER A 578 2.22 -9.97 -0.12
C SER A 578 3.51 -10.33 0.64
N ALA A 579 4.63 -9.68 0.30
CA ALA A 579 5.95 -9.94 0.89
C ALA A 579 6.32 -8.99 2.07
N GLY A 580 5.57 -7.90 2.26
CA GLY A 580 5.84 -6.92 3.31
C GLY A 580 7.06 -6.05 3.07
N ILE A 581 7.43 -5.79 1.80
CA ILE A 581 8.65 -5.02 1.44
C ILE A 581 8.42 -3.91 0.40
N GLY A 582 7.85 -4.22 -0.77
CA GLY A 582 7.70 -3.26 -1.87
C GLY A 582 6.60 -2.21 -1.64
N ARG A 583 5.34 -2.58 -1.92
CA ARG A 583 4.15 -1.72 -1.68
C ARG A 583 4.11 -1.20 -0.22
N THR A 584 4.45 -2.06 0.75
CA THR A 584 4.60 -1.72 2.18
C THR A 584 5.63 -0.61 2.41
N GLY A 585 6.86 -0.75 1.94
CA GLY A 585 7.90 0.27 2.11
C GLY A 585 7.56 1.58 1.42
N THR A 586 6.82 1.53 0.30
CA THR A 586 6.36 2.74 -0.40
C THR A 586 5.34 3.53 0.44
N PHE A 587 4.40 2.85 1.12
CA PHE A 587 3.45 3.49 2.05
C PHE A 587 4.13 4.02 3.31
N LEU A 588 5.08 3.26 3.89
CA LEU A 588 5.85 3.70 5.06
C LEU A 588 6.77 4.89 4.75
N ALA A 589 7.34 4.95 3.53
CA ALA A 589 8.08 6.11 3.06
C ALA A 589 7.18 7.34 2.93
N LEU A 590 5.95 7.20 2.41
CA LEU A 590 4.99 8.31 2.36
C LEU A 590 4.70 8.86 3.75
N ASP A 591 4.36 8.02 4.74
CA ASP A 591 4.02 8.52 6.09
C ASP A 591 5.21 9.24 6.75
N ALA A 592 6.36 8.57 6.85
CA ALA A 592 7.49 9.09 7.60
C ALA A 592 8.11 10.35 6.95
N LEU A 593 8.25 10.37 5.61
CA LEU A 593 8.83 11.52 4.92
C LEU A 593 7.85 12.70 4.81
N TYR A 594 6.52 12.45 4.76
CA TYR A 594 5.55 13.53 4.79
C TYR A 594 5.49 14.19 6.18
N GLU A 595 5.43 13.42 7.26
CA GLU A 595 5.45 13.95 8.63
C GLU A 595 6.79 14.60 9.00
N HIS A 596 7.91 14.07 8.52
CA HIS A 596 9.21 14.73 8.65
C HIS A 596 9.27 16.04 7.85
N GLY A 597 8.95 16.03 6.55
CA GLY A 597 9.00 17.25 5.73
C GLY A 597 8.01 18.34 6.14
N LYS A 598 6.89 17.99 6.78
CA LYS A 598 5.99 18.94 7.46
C LYS A 598 6.66 19.68 8.63
N THR A 599 7.57 19.03 9.33
CA THR A 599 8.19 19.56 10.57
C THR A 599 9.57 20.17 10.33
N THR A 600 10.33 19.69 9.35
CA THR A 600 11.70 20.16 9.04
C THR A 600 11.81 20.98 7.76
N GLY A 601 10.82 20.91 6.86
CA GLY A 601 10.85 21.59 5.56
C GLY A 601 11.68 20.89 4.48
N PHE A 602 12.29 19.73 4.77
CA PHE A 602 13.04 18.93 3.80
C PHE A 602 12.69 17.43 3.89
N VAL A 603 13.04 16.67 2.85
CA VAL A 603 12.87 15.21 2.79
C VAL A 603 14.11 14.54 2.20
N ASN A 604 14.45 13.36 2.71
CA ASN A 604 15.57 12.55 2.21
C ASN A 604 15.11 11.12 1.90
N ILE A 605 14.68 10.92 0.65
CA ILE A 605 14.09 9.65 0.20
C ILE A 605 15.14 8.51 0.25
N MET A 606 16.40 8.82 -0.07
CA MET A 606 17.49 7.84 -0.11
C MET A 606 17.87 7.37 1.30
N GLU A 607 18.07 8.31 2.23
CA GLU A 607 18.37 8.04 3.63
C GLU A 607 17.28 7.21 4.30
N TYR A 608 16.02 7.61 4.18
CA TYR A 608 14.93 6.88 4.82
C TYR A 608 14.72 5.48 4.20
N THR A 609 14.91 5.34 2.88
CA THR A 609 14.88 4.01 2.25
C THR A 609 16.07 3.15 2.69
N HIS A 610 17.24 3.75 2.94
CA HIS A 610 18.38 3.05 3.53
C HIS A 610 18.09 2.62 4.98
N MET A 611 17.51 3.49 5.82
CA MET A 611 17.09 3.15 7.19
C MET A 611 16.11 1.97 7.22
N MET A 612 15.03 2.02 6.43
CA MET A 612 14.08 0.91 6.33
C MET A 612 14.77 -0.40 5.88
N ARG A 613 15.84 -0.32 5.08
CA ARG A 613 16.63 -1.48 4.61
C ARG A 613 17.63 -2.02 5.63
N GLN A 614 17.93 -1.27 6.69
CA GLN A 614 18.58 -1.81 7.88
C GLN A 614 17.61 -2.67 8.68
N ASP A 615 16.38 -2.16 8.92
CA ASP A 615 15.37 -2.86 9.72
C ASP A 615 14.75 -4.08 8.99
N ARG A 616 14.54 -4.02 7.65
CA ARG A 616 13.99 -5.14 6.86
C ARG A 616 14.52 -5.15 5.42
N MET A 617 14.91 -6.32 4.90
CA MET A 617 15.51 -6.45 3.57
C MET A 617 14.63 -5.89 2.43
N ASN A 618 15.26 -5.26 1.42
CA ASN A 618 14.63 -4.86 0.15
C ASN A 618 13.35 -3.98 0.26
N MET A 619 13.20 -3.22 1.36
CA MET A 619 12.11 -2.23 1.50
C MET A 619 12.15 -1.21 0.37
N VAL A 620 10.98 -0.92 -0.24
CA VAL A 620 10.81 -0.27 -1.56
C VAL A 620 11.55 -1.09 -2.62
N GLN A 621 10.84 -1.98 -3.33
CA GLN A 621 11.46 -3.16 -3.98
C GLN A 621 11.90 -2.93 -5.44
N THR A 622 11.44 -1.86 -6.08
CA THR A 622 11.73 -1.57 -7.50
C THR A 622 12.01 -0.08 -7.73
N VAL A 623 12.62 0.27 -8.88
CA VAL A 623 12.93 1.66 -9.24
C VAL A 623 11.66 2.49 -9.43
N GLU A 624 10.59 1.88 -9.94
CA GLU A 624 9.29 2.52 -10.15
C GLU A 624 8.61 2.81 -8.81
N GLN A 625 8.72 1.89 -7.84
CA GLN A 625 8.27 2.14 -6.46
C GLN A 625 9.08 3.25 -5.79
N TYR A 626 10.41 3.30 -6.02
CA TYR A 626 11.27 4.37 -5.50
C TYR A 626 10.92 5.74 -6.12
N ALA A 627 10.73 5.81 -7.44
CA ALA A 627 10.22 6.99 -8.12
C ALA A 627 8.83 7.40 -7.60
N THR A 628 7.95 6.42 -7.32
CA THR A 628 6.61 6.67 -6.77
C THR A 628 6.66 7.38 -5.42
N VAL A 629 7.65 7.12 -4.56
CA VAL A 629 7.81 7.85 -3.29
C VAL A 629 7.95 9.37 -3.54
N TYR A 630 8.71 9.76 -4.58
CA TYR A 630 8.78 11.16 -4.99
C TYR A 630 7.43 11.69 -5.47
N ASP A 631 6.71 10.94 -6.30
CA ASP A 631 5.41 11.36 -6.84
C ASP A 631 4.32 11.53 -5.77
N VAL A 632 4.25 10.64 -4.78
CA VAL A 632 3.27 10.76 -3.68
C VAL A 632 3.64 11.87 -2.70
N LEU A 633 4.92 12.10 -2.43
CA LEU A 633 5.33 13.24 -1.60
C LEU A 633 5.09 14.58 -2.32
N VAL A 634 5.36 14.66 -3.63
CA VAL A 634 4.98 15.82 -4.45
C VAL A 634 3.48 16.07 -4.39
N GLU A 635 2.66 15.05 -4.58
CA GLU A 635 1.19 15.17 -4.51
C GLU A 635 0.72 15.59 -3.10
N ALA A 636 1.27 14.98 -2.05
CA ALA A 636 0.91 15.24 -0.67
C ALA A 636 1.27 16.66 -0.19
N PHE A 637 2.44 17.19 -0.59
CA PHE A 637 2.87 18.55 -0.23
C PHE A 637 2.27 19.64 -1.14
N THR A 638 2.05 19.38 -2.43
CA THR A 638 1.53 20.41 -3.35
C THR A 638 0.02 20.58 -3.23
N VAL A 639 -0.72 19.50 -2.98
CA VAL A 639 -2.19 19.51 -3.00
C VAL A 639 -2.70 19.28 -1.59
N SER A 640 -3.29 20.30 -0.94
CA SER A 640 -3.91 20.13 0.38
C SER A 640 -5.02 19.08 0.36
N GLN A 641 -5.44 18.62 1.54
CA GLN A 641 -6.74 17.95 1.65
C GLN A 641 -7.85 18.94 1.24
N SER A 642 -8.72 18.49 0.34
CA SER A 642 -9.89 19.21 -0.20
C SER A 642 -11.20 18.43 -0.04
N ALA A 643 -11.12 17.17 0.39
CA ALA A 643 -12.28 16.38 0.76
C ALA A 643 -12.89 16.88 2.08
N ILE A 644 -14.17 17.21 2.04
CA ILE A 644 -14.97 17.72 3.15
C ILE A 644 -16.04 16.67 3.49
N PRO A 645 -16.21 16.27 4.77
CA PRO A 645 -17.32 15.42 5.18
C PRO A 645 -18.66 16.04 4.82
N ARG A 646 -19.61 15.24 4.32
CA ARG A 646 -20.93 15.70 3.85
C ARG A 646 -21.63 16.63 4.85
N GLN A 647 -21.64 16.23 6.12
CA GLN A 647 -22.24 16.98 7.23
C GLN A 647 -21.61 18.37 7.46
N ASP A 648 -20.30 18.51 7.21
CA ASP A 648 -19.57 19.75 7.47
C ASP A 648 -19.62 20.72 6.28
N PHE A 649 -20.00 20.23 5.08
CA PHE A 649 -19.94 20.98 3.83
C PHE A 649 -20.70 22.31 3.89
N LEU A 650 -21.91 22.34 4.43
CA LEU A 650 -22.71 23.57 4.54
C LEU A 650 -22.10 24.59 5.51
N ASN A 651 -21.38 24.13 6.53
CA ASN A 651 -20.75 24.95 7.56
C ASN A 651 -19.38 25.52 7.12
N ILE A 652 -18.67 24.79 6.23
CA ILE A 652 -17.33 25.14 5.74
C ILE A 652 -17.38 26.01 4.45
N LEU A 653 -18.54 26.10 3.79
CA LEU A 653 -18.68 26.72 2.46
C LEU A 653 -18.62 28.26 2.46
N ASP A 654 -17.41 28.82 2.36
CA ASP A 654 -17.13 30.23 2.09
C ASP A 654 -16.68 30.48 0.63
N SER A 655 -16.93 31.68 0.10
CA SER A 655 -16.48 32.09 -1.24
C SER A 655 -14.95 32.06 -1.38
N ARG A 656 -14.20 32.37 -0.30
CA ARG A 656 -12.73 32.34 -0.29
C ARG A 656 -12.17 30.93 -0.39
N LEU A 657 -12.90 29.91 0.05
CA LEU A 657 -12.54 28.51 -0.14
C LEU A 657 -12.61 28.17 -1.64
N ILE A 658 -13.75 28.45 -2.27
CA ILE A 658 -13.98 28.14 -3.68
C ILE A 658 -12.95 28.85 -4.59
N GLU A 659 -12.62 30.11 -4.30
CA GLU A 659 -11.60 30.88 -5.02
C GLU A 659 -10.19 30.29 -4.85
N ARG A 660 -9.83 29.88 -3.63
CA ARG A 660 -8.55 29.22 -3.34
C ARG A 660 -8.43 27.85 -4.02
N GLU A 661 -9.51 27.09 -4.11
CA GLU A 661 -9.52 25.79 -4.78
C GLU A 661 -9.55 25.92 -6.30
N TYR A 662 -10.25 26.91 -6.85
CA TYR A 662 -10.18 27.21 -8.28
C TYR A 662 -8.77 27.64 -8.72
N GLN A 663 -8.08 28.47 -7.92
CA GLN A 663 -6.69 28.84 -8.21
C GLN A 663 -5.79 27.59 -8.25
N LYS A 664 -5.88 26.72 -7.23
CA LYS A 664 -5.16 25.43 -7.22
C LYS A 664 -5.50 24.56 -8.43
N LEU A 665 -6.75 24.53 -8.90
CA LEU A 665 -7.14 23.80 -10.10
C LEU A 665 -6.40 24.31 -11.35
N GLN A 666 -6.18 25.62 -11.48
CA GLN A 666 -5.39 26.18 -12.58
C GLN A 666 -3.87 25.94 -12.38
N ASP A 667 -3.35 26.08 -11.16
CA ASP A 667 -1.93 25.85 -10.84
C ASP A 667 -1.52 24.39 -11.07
N LEU A 668 -2.43 23.45 -10.81
CA LEU A 668 -2.25 22.00 -10.96
C LEU A 668 -2.67 21.47 -12.34
N LYS A 669 -3.04 22.36 -13.27
CA LYS A 669 -3.63 22.00 -14.56
C LYS A 669 -2.63 21.23 -15.45
N PRO A 670 -3.01 20.07 -16.02
CA PRO A 670 -2.09 19.27 -16.81
C PRO A 670 -1.68 19.99 -18.10
N THR A 671 -0.38 20.23 -18.25
CA THR A 671 0.21 20.63 -19.53
C THR A 671 0.33 19.40 -20.43
N ILE A 672 -0.58 19.27 -21.39
CA ILE A 672 -0.63 18.12 -22.30
C ILE A 672 0.15 18.41 -23.58
N GLU A 673 1.01 17.47 -24.00
CA GLU A 673 1.81 17.58 -25.21
C GLU A 673 0.97 17.56 -26.51
N ALA A 674 1.41 18.30 -27.52
CA ALA A 674 0.67 18.44 -28.79
C ALA A 674 0.57 17.15 -29.63
N ASN A 675 1.35 16.13 -29.29
CA ASN A 675 1.36 14.77 -29.83
C ASN A 675 0.23 13.87 -29.26
N LYS A 676 -0.49 14.29 -28.21
CA LYS A 676 -1.63 13.57 -27.61
C LYS A 676 -3.01 13.94 -28.16
N PHE A 677 -3.04 14.60 -29.33
CA PHE A 677 -4.24 15.03 -30.03
C PHE A 677 -4.17 14.75 -31.54
N GLN A 678 -3.36 13.77 -31.95
CA GLN A 678 -3.07 13.49 -33.35
C GLN A 678 -4.24 12.83 -34.07
N ALA A 679 -5.07 12.01 -33.41
CA ALA A 679 -6.24 11.41 -34.03
C ALA A 679 -7.25 12.48 -34.50
N GLY A 680 -7.51 13.50 -33.66
CA GLY A 680 -8.40 14.61 -34.02
C GLY A 680 -7.82 15.59 -35.06
N LYS A 681 -6.49 15.63 -35.21
CA LYS A 681 -5.78 16.49 -36.17
C LYS A 681 -5.58 15.85 -37.55
N ARG A 682 -5.91 14.56 -37.74
CA ARG A 682 -5.80 13.92 -39.07
C ARG A 682 -6.73 14.61 -40.08
N LYS A 683 -6.32 14.69 -41.33
CA LYS A 683 -6.99 15.47 -42.39
C LYS A 683 -8.46 15.06 -42.58
N GLU A 684 -8.73 13.76 -42.45
CA GLU A 684 -10.05 13.13 -42.51
C GLU A 684 -10.93 13.36 -41.27
N ASN A 685 -10.34 13.79 -40.14
CA ASN A 685 -11.01 14.00 -38.86
C ASN A 685 -11.20 15.48 -38.49
N VAL A 686 -10.47 16.41 -39.11
CA VAL A 686 -10.61 17.86 -38.89
C VAL A 686 -12.07 18.32 -39.04
N SER A 687 -12.79 17.83 -40.06
CA SER A 687 -14.20 18.14 -40.33
C SER A 687 -15.21 17.45 -39.39
N LYS A 688 -14.76 16.55 -38.51
CA LYS A 688 -15.59 15.92 -37.47
C LYS A 688 -15.61 16.73 -36.16
N ASN A 689 -14.70 17.69 -35.99
CA ASN A 689 -14.59 18.50 -34.77
C ASN A 689 -15.41 19.79 -34.89
N ALA A 690 -16.41 19.97 -34.04
CA ALA A 690 -17.23 21.20 -34.00
C ALA A 690 -16.42 22.43 -33.54
N VAL A 691 -15.43 22.22 -32.66
CA VAL A 691 -14.54 23.26 -32.13
C VAL A 691 -13.10 22.79 -32.23
N GLN A 692 -12.30 23.43 -33.09
CA GLN A 692 -10.99 22.92 -33.51
C GLN A 692 -9.90 22.90 -32.42
N ASN A 693 -10.09 23.66 -31.34
CA ASN A 693 -9.23 23.67 -30.14
C ASN A 693 -9.79 22.84 -28.96
N ILE A 694 -10.91 22.12 -29.15
CA ILE A 694 -11.46 21.16 -28.19
C ILE A 694 -11.43 19.78 -28.85
N LEU A 695 -10.27 19.13 -28.74
CA LEU A 695 -10.01 17.80 -29.27
C LEU A 695 -9.98 16.76 -28.13
N PRO A 696 -10.23 15.47 -28.41
CA PRO A 696 -10.11 14.43 -27.40
C PRO A 696 -8.64 14.04 -27.23
N HIS A 697 -8.24 13.66 -26.02
CA HIS A 697 -6.92 13.10 -25.76
C HIS A 697 -6.81 11.71 -26.38
N ASP A 698 -5.75 11.45 -27.16
CA ASP A 698 -5.61 10.20 -27.94
C ASP A 698 -5.65 8.95 -27.04
N ASP A 699 -5.02 8.98 -25.86
CA ASP A 699 -5.01 7.85 -24.91
C ASP A 699 -6.39 7.57 -24.28
N TYR A 700 -7.35 8.51 -24.40
CA TYR A 700 -8.63 8.49 -23.66
C TYR A 700 -9.87 8.64 -24.54
N ARG A 701 -9.73 8.67 -25.87
CA ARG A 701 -10.88 8.67 -26.79
C ARG A 701 -11.50 7.26 -26.89
N PRO A 702 -12.80 7.14 -27.20
CA PRO A 702 -13.35 5.88 -27.67
C PRO A 702 -12.87 5.59 -29.11
N TYR A 703 -12.93 4.31 -29.47
CA TYR A 703 -12.68 3.80 -30.80
C TYR A 703 -13.99 3.24 -31.34
N LEU A 704 -14.45 3.72 -32.49
CA LEU A 704 -15.66 3.20 -33.11
C LEU A 704 -15.36 1.88 -33.81
N MET A 705 -16.29 0.92 -33.68
CA MET A 705 -16.19 -0.43 -34.25
C MET A 705 -17.35 -0.72 -35.23
N SER A 706 -18.49 -0.05 -35.07
CA SER A 706 -19.69 -0.18 -35.91
C SER A 706 -19.94 1.06 -36.79
N TYR A 707 -18.88 1.75 -37.23
CA TYR A 707 -18.96 2.98 -38.03
C TYR A 707 -19.39 2.76 -39.50
N GLY A 708 -19.94 3.80 -40.13
CA GLY A 708 -20.43 3.78 -41.51
C GLY A 708 -19.31 3.74 -42.57
N ARG A 709 -19.65 3.38 -43.81
CA ARG A 709 -18.70 3.24 -44.94
C ARG A 709 -18.02 4.55 -45.35
N SER A 710 -18.67 5.68 -45.06
CA SER A 710 -18.14 7.04 -45.25
C SER A 710 -17.28 7.53 -44.08
N SER A 711 -17.04 6.71 -43.06
CA SER A 711 -16.47 7.09 -41.77
C SER A 711 -15.29 6.17 -41.35
N ASN A 712 -14.82 6.35 -40.11
CA ASN A 712 -13.66 5.70 -39.52
C ASN A 712 -13.83 5.54 -38.00
N ASP A 713 -12.77 5.09 -37.32
CA ASP A 713 -12.74 4.78 -35.88
C ASP A 713 -12.77 6.01 -34.94
N TYR A 714 -12.97 7.23 -35.45
CA TYR A 714 -12.85 8.48 -34.70
C TYR A 714 -14.17 9.27 -34.56
N ILE A 715 -14.42 9.72 -33.33
CA ILE A 715 -15.39 10.75 -32.93
C ILE A 715 -14.74 11.65 -31.87
N ASN A 716 -15.14 12.94 -31.78
CA ASN A 716 -14.65 13.87 -30.76
C ASN A 716 -15.30 13.64 -29.38
N ALA A 717 -14.96 12.51 -28.77
CA ALA A 717 -15.42 12.10 -27.46
C ALA A 717 -14.26 11.68 -26.55
N VAL A 718 -14.45 11.77 -25.22
CA VAL A 718 -13.51 11.27 -24.22
C VAL A 718 -14.19 10.32 -23.24
N LYS A 719 -13.47 9.28 -22.82
CA LYS A 719 -13.90 8.30 -21.81
C LYS A 719 -13.41 8.69 -20.43
N ILE A 720 -14.35 8.91 -19.53
CA ILE A 720 -14.14 9.27 -18.12
C ILE A 720 -14.67 8.11 -17.27
N PRO A 721 -13.84 7.45 -16.45
CA PRO A 721 -14.30 6.38 -15.57
C PRO A 721 -15.16 6.95 -14.43
N SER A 722 -16.23 6.23 -14.08
CA SER A 722 -17.06 6.47 -12.88
C SER A 722 -16.28 6.18 -11.59
N PHE A 723 -16.88 6.47 -10.43
CA PHE A 723 -16.42 5.90 -9.15
C PHE A 723 -16.99 4.50 -8.88
N ARG A 724 -18.13 4.15 -9.51
CA ARG A 724 -18.71 2.80 -9.52
C ARG A 724 -17.98 1.95 -10.56
N GLU A 725 -17.68 0.69 -10.24
CA GLU A 725 -16.91 -0.17 -11.16
C GLU A 725 -17.76 -0.60 -12.37
N GLY A 726 -17.14 -0.83 -13.54
CA GLY A 726 -17.83 -1.08 -14.82
C GLY A 726 -18.37 0.18 -15.51
N LYS A 727 -19.03 1.08 -14.77
CA LYS A 727 -19.69 2.29 -15.29
C LYS A 727 -18.70 3.29 -15.92
N ASN A 728 -19.10 3.92 -17.03
CA ASN A 728 -18.25 4.88 -17.77
C ASN A 728 -19.05 6.05 -18.34
N ILE A 729 -18.50 7.25 -18.23
CA ILE A 729 -19.10 8.47 -18.77
C ILE A 729 -18.36 8.86 -20.06
N LEU A 730 -19.08 8.91 -21.17
CA LEU A 730 -18.56 9.25 -22.50
C LEU A 730 -19.02 10.64 -22.90
N VAL A 731 -18.09 11.59 -22.99
CA VAL A 731 -18.41 13.00 -23.20
C VAL A 731 -18.09 13.43 -24.62
N THR A 732 -19.13 13.65 -25.42
CA THR A 732 -19.03 14.02 -26.85
C THR A 732 -19.57 15.41 -27.13
N GLN A 733 -19.06 16.05 -28.19
CA GLN A 733 -19.75 17.17 -28.82
C GLN A 733 -21.11 16.72 -29.37
N TYR A 734 -22.01 17.69 -29.56
CA TYR A 734 -23.22 17.50 -30.35
C TYR A 734 -22.85 17.06 -31.77
N PRO A 735 -23.56 16.10 -32.38
CA PRO A 735 -23.20 15.59 -33.69
C PRO A 735 -23.32 16.69 -34.75
N LEU A 736 -22.25 16.86 -35.53
CA LEU A 736 -22.34 17.49 -36.85
C LEU A 736 -23.09 16.53 -37.78
N GLN A 737 -23.72 17.07 -38.83
CA GLN A 737 -24.43 16.29 -39.87
C GLN A 737 -23.60 15.11 -40.42
N SER A 738 -22.29 15.32 -40.63
CA SER A 738 -21.32 14.29 -41.07
C SER A 738 -21.00 13.21 -40.02
N THR A 739 -21.44 13.38 -38.77
CA THR A 739 -21.10 12.54 -37.60
C THR A 739 -22.31 11.98 -36.86
N ILE A 740 -23.55 12.17 -37.35
CA ILE A 740 -24.76 11.58 -36.74
C ILE A 740 -24.64 10.04 -36.72
N GLY A 741 -24.09 9.42 -37.77
CA GLY A 741 -23.78 7.98 -37.79
C GLY A 741 -22.70 7.56 -36.77
N ASP A 742 -21.72 8.42 -36.52
CA ASP A 742 -20.64 8.17 -35.56
C ASP A 742 -21.14 8.22 -34.11
N LEU A 743 -22.10 9.10 -33.81
CA LEU A 743 -22.78 9.12 -32.51
C LEU A 743 -23.53 7.81 -32.23
N TRP A 744 -24.29 7.30 -33.20
CA TRP A 744 -25.01 6.04 -33.02
C TRP A 744 -24.07 4.83 -32.95
N SER A 745 -22.92 4.92 -33.61
CA SER A 745 -21.82 3.96 -33.42
C SER A 745 -21.27 4.04 -31.99
N LEU A 746 -21.02 5.24 -31.46
CA LEU A 746 -20.53 5.45 -30.08
C LEU A 746 -21.50 4.87 -29.04
N VAL A 747 -22.80 5.16 -29.15
CA VAL A 747 -23.84 4.65 -28.22
C VAL A 747 -23.89 3.12 -28.24
N PHE A 748 -23.82 2.51 -29.43
CA PHE A 748 -23.87 1.06 -29.59
C PHE A 748 -22.58 0.35 -29.14
N ASP A 749 -21.42 0.85 -29.55
CA ASP A 749 -20.12 0.23 -29.29
C ASP A 749 -19.65 0.38 -27.82
N SER A 750 -20.28 1.28 -27.05
CA SER A 750 -20.00 1.49 -25.62
C SER A 750 -20.94 0.77 -24.65
N ASP A 751 -21.97 0.11 -25.20
CA ASP A 751 -23.16 -0.36 -24.47
C ASP A 751 -23.77 0.71 -23.53
N CYS A 752 -24.12 1.84 -24.15
CA CYS A 752 -24.82 2.93 -23.49
C CYS A 752 -26.33 2.75 -23.61
N ARG A 753 -27.05 2.66 -22.48
CA ARG A 753 -28.52 2.77 -22.45
C ARG A 753 -29.04 4.13 -21.96
N THR A 754 -28.20 5.00 -21.40
CA THR A 754 -28.62 6.35 -20.98
C THR A 754 -27.83 7.46 -21.67
N MET A 755 -28.53 8.33 -22.40
CA MET A 755 -27.99 9.54 -23.00
C MET A 755 -28.47 10.77 -22.23
N VAL A 756 -27.58 11.75 -22.03
CA VAL A 756 -27.86 13.05 -21.42
C VAL A 756 -27.51 14.15 -22.41
N ILE A 757 -28.52 14.91 -22.86
CA ILE A 757 -28.35 15.97 -23.86
C ILE A 757 -28.62 17.33 -23.19
N LEU A 758 -27.56 18.16 -23.12
CA LEU A 758 -27.56 19.47 -22.48
C LEU A 758 -27.79 20.60 -23.51
N GLU A 759 -28.54 20.30 -24.56
CA GLU A 759 -28.87 21.17 -25.69
C GLU A 759 -30.31 20.92 -26.12
N LYS A 760 -30.87 21.83 -26.92
CA LYS A 760 -32.14 21.59 -27.62
C LYS A 760 -31.99 20.39 -28.58
N LEU A 761 -33.03 19.58 -28.71
CA LEU A 761 -33.07 18.50 -29.70
C LEU A 761 -33.26 19.07 -31.11
N ASP A 762 -32.43 18.61 -32.03
CA ASP A 762 -32.63 18.69 -33.47
C ASP A 762 -33.36 17.42 -33.92
N GLU A 763 -34.32 17.56 -34.83
CA GLU A 763 -35.06 16.42 -35.37
C GLU A 763 -34.14 15.47 -36.14
N ASP A 764 -33.11 15.97 -36.84
CA ASP A 764 -32.17 15.14 -37.62
C ASP A 764 -31.36 14.16 -36.76
N VAL A 765 -31.29 14.39 -35.44
CA VAL A 765 -30.57 13.52 -34.49
C VAL A 765 -31.51 12.52 -33.83
N ILE A 766 -32.70 12.92 -33.39
CA ILE A 766 -33.66 12.08 -32.66
C ILE A 766 -35.08 12.27 -33.21
N PRO A 767 -35.83 11.17 -33.53
CA PRO A 767 -37.17 11.29 -34.10
C PRO A 767 -38.15 12.09 -33.22
N SER A 768 -38.71 13.15 -33.80
CA SER A 768 -39.68 14.03 -33.16
C SER A 768 -40.97 13.32 -32.75
N ASN A 769 -41.39 12.28 -33.48
CA ASN A 769 -42.51 11.41 -33.12
C ASN A 769 -42.25 9.93 -33.45
N THR A 770 -43.22 9.06 -33.12
CA THR A 770 -43.16 7.59 -33.30
C THR A 770 -43.30 7.11 -34.75
N TYR A 771 -43.72 7.98 -35.67
CA TYR A 771 -43.87 7.67 -37.10
C TYR A 771 -42.59 7.96 -37.89
N HIS A 772 -41.81 8.97 -37.47
CA HIS A 772 -40.47 9.22 -38.03
C HIS A 772 -39.45 8.19 -37.54
N ARG A 773 -38.54 7.80 -38.43
CA ARG A 773 -37.43 6.87 -38.15
C ARG A 773 -36.21 7.31 -38.95
N PHE A 774 -35.05 7.38 -38.31
CA PHE A 774 -33.78 7.63 -39.00
C PHE A 774 -33.10 6.32 -39.35
N SER A 775 -32.31 6.35 -40.43
CA SER A 775 -31.69 5.17 -41.04
C SER A 775 -30.36 5.61 -41.64
N ASN A 776 -29.26 5.39 -40.91
CA ASN A 776 -27.90 5.60 -41.41
C ASN A 776 -27.33 4.27 -41.95
N ASP A 777 -26.06 4.19 -42.35
CA ASP A 777 -25.46 2.98 -42.92
C ASP A 777 -25.76 1.69 -42.13
N ASN A 778 -25.58 1.71 -40.80
CA ASN A 778 -25.61 0.52 -39.95
C ASN A 778 -26.82 0.43 -39.02
N PHE A 779 -27.48 1.56 -38.72
CA PHE A 779 -28.51 1.66 -37.67
C PHE A 779 -29.86 2.15 -38.20
N ILE A 780 -30.91 1.73 -37.51
CA ILE A 780 -32.27 2.30 -37.58
C ILE A 780 -32.60 2.84 -36.19
N ILE A 781 -33.03 4.09 -36.12
CA ILE A 781 -33.41 4.78 -34.88
C ILE A 781 -34.89 5.11 -34.96
N SER A 782 -35.66 4.73 -33.93
CA SER A 782 -37.10 4.99 -33.85
C SER A 782 -37.54 5.35 -32.44
N ARG A 783 -38.53 6.23 -32.30
CA ARG A 783 -39.08 6.61 -31.00
C ARG A 783 -40.08 5.57 -30.52
N ASN A 784 -39.99 5.14 -29.25
CA ASN A 784 -40.82 4.06 -28.73
C ASN A 784 -42.19 4.55 -28.22
N SER A 785 -42.26 5.76 -27.65
CA SER A 785 -43.49 6.34 -27.10
C SER A 785 -43.78 7.77 -27.59
N SER A 786 -45.07 8.10 -27.66
CA SER A 786 -45.57 9.47 -27.85
C SER A 786 -45.61 10.29 -26.56
N ASN A 787 -45.68 9.63 -25.39
CA ASN A 787 -45.67 10.31 -24.10
C ASN A 787 -44.28 10.88 -23.80
N VAL A 788 -44.21 12.20 -23.81
CA VAL A 788 -43.02 12.97 -23.46
C VAL A 788 -43.19 13.44 -22.02
N LEU A 789 -42.42 12.88 -21.08
CA LEU A 789 -42.06 13.65 -19.89
C LEU A 789 -41.11 14.74 -20.39
N GLN A 790 -41.30 15.99 -19.94
CA GLN A 790 -40.72 17.19 -20.57
C GLN A 790 -39.18 17.17 -20.70
N ASP A 791 -38.53 16.30 -19.93
CA ASP A 791 -37.09 16.07 -19.81
C ASP A 791 -36.64 14.62 -20.11
N LYS A 792 -37.55 13.65 -20.41
CA LYS A 792 -37.23 12.22 -20.58
C LYS A 792 -38.03 11.56 -21.73
N LEU A 793 -37.33 10.83 -22.60
CA LEU A 793 -37.92 10.00 -23.67
C LEU A 793 -37.17 8.67 -23.87
N THR A 794 -37.75 7.74 -24.63
CA THR A 794 -37.11 6.44 -24.96
C THR A 794 -37.13 6.18 -26.47
N ILE A 795 -35.99 5.77 -27.00
CA ILE A 795 -35.80 5.35 -28.40
C ILE A 795 -35.39 3.87 -28.48
N SER A 796 -35.66 3.25 -29.62
CA SER A 796 -35.07 2.00 -30.06
C SER A 796 -33.92 2.31 -31.03
N LEU A 797 -32.77 1.68 -30.78
CA LEU A 797 -31.58 1.66 -31.64
C LEU A 797 -31.37 0.23 -32.14
N ARG A 798 -31.69 -0.03 -33.42
CA ARG A 798 -31.56 -1.35 -34.05
C ARG A 798 -30.38 -1.38 -35.02
N HIS A 799 -29.45 -2.31 -34.83
CA HIS A 799 -28.35 -2.55 -35.76
C HIS A 799 -28.82 -3.47 -36.91
N LYS A 800 -28.80 -2.94 -38.15
CA LYS A 800 -29.35 -3.59 -39.37
C LYS A 800 -28.84 -5.03 -39.58
N ASN A 801 -27.53 -5.21 -39.49
CA ASN A 801 -26.89 -6.51 -39.80
C ASN A 801 -26.87 -7.50 -38.63
N LYS A 802 -26.84 -7.03 -37.37
CA LYS A 802 -26.69 -7.88 -36.17
C LYS A 802 -28.02 -8.44 -35.64
N LYS A 803 -29.18 -7.95 -36.14
CA LYS A 803 -30.54 -8.19 -35.59
C LYS A 803 -30.71 -7.77 -34.11
N GLU A 804 -29.79 -6.95 -33.62
CA GLU A 804 -29.74 -6.49 -32.25
C GLU A 804 -30.49 -5.15 -32.12
N GLU A 805 -31.26 -4.99 -31.06
CA GLU A 805 -32.06 -3.80 -30.78
C GLU A 805 -31.99 -3.46 -29.29
N ARG A 806 -31.60 -2.22 -28.98
CA ARG A 806 -31.46 -1.74 -27.62
C ARG A 806 -32.40 -0.56 -27.39
N LEU A 807 -33.01 -0.51 -26.20
CA LEU A 807 -33.78 0.63 -25.75
C LEU A 807 -32.84 1.61 -25.06
N ILE A 808 -32.84 2.87 -25.52
CA ILE A 808 -32.01 3.94 -24.99
C ILE A 808 -32.93 4.98 -24.34
N THR A 809 -32.72 5.26 -23.07
CA THR A 809 -33.32 6.39 -22.36
C THR A 809 -32.54 7.65 -22.69
N VAL A 810 -33.24 8.70 -23.09
CA VAL A 810 -32.63 10.00 -23.41
C VAL A 810 -33.23 11.06 -22.50
N PHE A 811 -32.35 11.70 -21.72
CA PHE A 811 -32.67 12.86 -20.92
C PHE A 811 -32.28 14.15 -21.65
N VAL A 812 -33.11 15.18 -21.55
CA VAL A 812 -32.90 16.46 -22.25
C VAL A 812 -33.04 17.62 -21.27
N TYR A 813 -31.95 18.35 -21.05
CA TYR A 813 -31.94 19.54 -20.21
C TYR A 813 -32.11 20.80 -21.07
N ASN A 814 -33.31 21.38 -21.04
CA ASN A 814 -33.68 22.53 -21.87
C ASN A 814 -33.51 23.89 -21.16
N ASP A 815 -33.29 23.94 -19.84
CA ASP A 815 -33.21 25.19 -19.06
C ASP A 815 -31.80 25.81 -19.07
N TRP A 816 -31.30 26.03 -20.28
CA TRP A 816 -29.99 26.60 -20.57
C TRP A 816 -30.11 27.60 -21.73
N GLY A 817 -29.80 28.88 -21.50
CA GLY A 817 -29.84 29.89 -22.56
C GLY A 817 -28.90 29.59 -23.73
N ASP A 818 -29.32 29.90 -24.97
CA ASP A 818 -28.66 29.45 -26.21
C ASP A 818 -27.17 29.83 -26.36
N ASN A 819 -26.72 30.88 -25.66
CA ASN A 819 -25.32 31.29 -25.59
C ASN A 819 -24.76 31.31 -24.15
N ASN A 820 -25.50 30.83 -23.15
CA ASN A 820 -25.05 30.83 -21.76
C ASN A 820 -24.02 29.72 -21.54
N THR A 821 -22.95 30.01 -20.79
CA THR A 821 -21.97 29.03 -20.28
C THR A 821 -22.42 28.33 -18.99
N MET A 822 -23.57 28.74 -18.45
CA MET A 822 -24.16 28.34 -17.17
C MET A 822 -25.66 27.98 -17.33
N PRO A 823 -26.21 27.03 -16.55
CA PRO A 823 -27.66 26.83 -16.45
C PRO A 823 -28.38 28.09 -15.97
N ASN A 824 -29.66 28.24 -16.34
CA ASN A 824 -30.42 29.43 -15.92
C ASN A 824 -30.85 29.39 -14.45
N SER A 825 -31.03 28.18 -13.89
CA SER A 825 -31.35 27.94 -12.49
C SER A 825 -30.53 26.77 -11.95
N THR A 826 -30.04 26.93 -10.71
CA THR A 826 -29.36 25.86 -9.98
C THR A 826 -30.32 24.71 -9.67
N LYS A 827 -31.55 25.07 -9.26
CA LYS A 827 -32.56 24.10 -8.83
C LYS A 827 -32.99 23.17 -9.95
N THR A 828 -33.28 23.69 -11.13
CA THR A 828 -33.73 22.86 -12.28
C THR A 828 -32.62 21.90 -12.74
N MET A 829 -31.35 22.29 -12.64
CA MET A 829 -30.21 21.39 -12.85
C MET A 829 -30.15 20.28 -11.79
N VAL A 830 -30.30 20.61 -10.50
CA VAL A 830 -30.32 19.61 -9.42
C VAL A 830 -31.49 18.64 -9.58
N ASP A 831 -32.72 19.15 -9.77
CA ASP A 831 -33.92 18.36 -10.01
C ASP A 831 -33.80 17.44 -11.25
N PHE A 832 -33.01 17.85 -12.26
CA PHE A 832 -32.68 17.04 -13.44
C PHE A 832 -31.63 15.97 -13.14
N MET A 833 -30.56 16.33 -12.42
CA MET A 833 -29.50 15.40 -12.04
C MET A 833 -30.00 14.28 -11.12
N GLU A 834 -30.90 14.57 -10.18
CA GLU A 834 -31.55 13.52 -9.39
C GLU A 834 -32.27 12.48 -10.27
N LYS A 835 -32.98 12.93 -11.32
CA LYS A 835 -33.73 12.02 -12.23
C LYS A 835 -32.80 11.13 -13.04
N VAL A 836 -31.64 11.66 -13.47
CA VAL A 836 -30.62 10.88 -14.17
C VAL A 836 -29.94 9.90 -13.21
N SER A 837 -29.52 10.34 -12.02
CA SER A 837 -28.92 9.49 -10.99
C SER A 837 -29.86 8.35 -10.58
N ARG A 838 -31.11 8.65 -10.20
CA ARG A 838 -32.13 7.63 -9.88
C ARG A 838 -32.40 6.64 -11.02
N THR A 839 -32.15 7.00 -12.29
CA THR A 839 -32.28 6.10 -13.44
C THR A 839 -30.97 5.36 -13.78
N THR A 840 -29.84 5.70 -13.16
CA THR A 840 -28.49 5.15 -13.47
C THR A 840 -27.70 4.73 -12.23
N ARG A 841 -28.40 4.47 -11.11
CA ARG A 841 -27.88 3.86 -9.89
C ARG A 841 -27.87 2.33 -9.94
N GLU A 842 -28.83 1.73 -10.66
CA GLU A 842 -29.03 0.27 -10.75
C GLU A 842 -28.27 -0.38 -11.92
N ASP A 843 -28.19 0.30 -13.07
CA ASP A 843 -27.47 -0.17 -14.27
C ASP A 843 -25.97 0.18 -14.20
N SER A 844 -25.09 -0.81 -14.41
CA SER A 844 -23.62 -0.67 -14.41
C SER A 844 -23.03 -0.10 -15.73
N GLU A 845 -23.84 0.67 -16.46
CA GLU A 845 -23.73 0.86 -17.91
C GLU A 845 -23.10 2.20 -18.31
N SER A 846 -22.72 2.33 -19.60
CA SER A 846 -22.15 3.58 -20.10
C SER A 846 -23.21 4.68 -20.20
N ILE A 847 -22.85 5.91 -19.81
CA ILE A 847 -23.66 7.12 -20.03
C ILE A 847 -23.00 7.97 -21.11
N VAL A 848 -23.75 8.39 -22.14
CA VAL A 848 -23.26 9.34 -23.16
C VAL A 848 -23.79 10.74 -22.85
N VAL A 849 -22.89 11.67 -22.50
CA VAL A 849 -23.20 13.07 -22.18
C VAL A 849 -22.83 13.95 -23.37
N ILE A 850 -23.78 14.78 -23.82
CA ILE A 850 -23.71 15.57 -25.05
C ILE A 850 -23.97 17.06 -24.77
N CYS A 851 -23.10 17.91 -25.28
CA CYS A 851 -23.28 19.36 -25.34
C CYS A 851 -22.61 19.93 -26.60
N LYS A 852 -22.93 21.15 -27.02
CA LYS A 852 -22.51 21.78 -28.29
C LYS A 852 -21.04 21.57 -28.67
N ASP A 853 -20.15 21.68 -27.69
CA ASP A 853 -18.69 21.56 -27.82
C ASP A 853 -18.09 20.32 -27.13
N GLY A 854 -18.91 19.51 -26.46
CA GLY A 854 -18.47 18.38 -25.64
C GLY A 854 -17.70 18.80 -24.38
N CYS A 855 -17.78 20.07 -23.97
CA CYS A 855 -16.95 20.61 -22.92
C CYS A 855 -17.67 21.58 -21.97
N THR A 856 -18.17 22.72 -22.47
CA THR A 856 -18.65 23.83 -21.64
C THR A 856 -19.76 23.40 -20.69
N ARG A 857 -20.84 22.81 -21.21
CA ARG A 857 -21.97 22.36 -20.37
C ARG A 857 -21.71 21.01 -19.72
N CYS A 858 -21.09 20.11 -20.48
CA CYS A 858 -20.76 18.76 -20.06
C CYS A 858 -19.84 18.73 -18.84
N GLY A 859 -18.89 19.66 -18.73
CA GLY A 859 -17.96 19.72 -17.60
C GLY A 859 -18.66 19.98 -16.26
N ILE A 860 -19.71 20.79 -16.25
CA ILE A 860 -20.54 21.04 -15.04
C ILE A 860 -21.29 19.76 -14.66
N PHE A 861 -22.04 19.18 -15.61
CA PHE A 861 -22.83 17.97 -15.37
C PHE A 861 -21.96 16.80 -14.89
N VAL A 862 -20.85 16.51 -15.58
CA VAL A 862 -19.98 15.37 -15.26
C VAL A 862 -19.19 15.57 -13.96
N THR A 863 -18.84 16.81 -13.61
CA THR A 863 -18.27 17.07 -12.28
C THR A 863 -19.27 16.78 -11.19
N LEU A 864 -20.51 17.27 -11.35
CA LEU A 864 -21.55 17.03 -10.35
C LEU A 864 -21.91 15.54 -10.24
N ASP A 865 -22.11 14.84 -11.37
CA ASP A 865 -22.44 13.40 -11.40
C ASP A 865 -21.39 12.57 -10.65
N LEU A 866 -20.10 12.81 -10.93
CA LEU A 866 -18.98 12.16 -10.23
C LEU A 866 -18.83 12.59 -8.76
N VAL A 867 -19.16 13.83 -8.40
CA VAL A 867 -19.15 14.25 -6.98
C VAL A 867 -20.34 13.64 -6.22
N LEU A 868 -21.51 13.49 -6.85
CA LEU A 868 -22.65 12.78 -6.23
C LEU A 868 -22.31 11.30 -6.02
N GLU A 869 -21.78 10.60 -7.03
CA GLU A 869 -21.29 9.22 -6.85
C GLU A 869 -20.25 9.10 -5.73
N LYS A 870 -19.31 10.04 -5.64
CA LYS A 870 -18.31 10.04 -4.57
C LYS A 870 -18.91 10.38 -3.19
N MET A 871 -19.89 11.27 -3.12
CA MET A 871 -20.57 11.64 -1.88
C MET A 871 -21.44 10.48 -1.36
N GLU A 872 -22.07 9.71 -2.25
CA GLU A 872 -22.83 8.49 -1.93
C GLU A 872 -21.91 7.36 -1.39
N ILE A 873 -20.70 7.21 -1.93
CA ILE A 873 -19.79 6.09 -1.60
C ILE A 873 -18.83 6.43 -0.44
N ASP A 874 -18.27 7.64 -0.42
CA ASP A 874 -17.25 8.06 0.55
C ASP A 874 -17.76 9.00 1.63
N GLU A 875 -19.05 9.40 1.62
CA GLU A 875 -19.63 10.44 2.51
C GLU A 875 -18.90 11.80 2.46
N GLU A 876 -18.17 12.06 1.37
CA GLU A 876 -17.29 13.21 1.23
C GLU A 876 -17.39 13.91 -0.13
N ILE A 877 -17.35 15.23 -0.07
CA ILE A 877 -17.40 16.13 -1.22
C ILE A 877 -15.99 16.63 -1.49
N ASP A 878 -15.47 16.38 -2.70
CA ASP A 878 -14.14 16.82 -3.14
C ASP A 878 -14.18 17.27 -4.61
N ILE A 879 -14.78 18.45 -4.82
CA ILE A 879 -14.98 19.02 -6.17
C ILE A 879 -13.62 19.31 -6.84
N LEU A 880 -12.61 19.72 -6.06
CA LEU A 880 -11.26 19.97 -6.57
C LEU A 880 -10.64 18.70 -7.18
N GLN A 881 -10.68 17.56 -6.48
CA GLN A 881 -10.10 16.32 -7.01
C GLN A 881 -10.88 15.76 -8.19
N VAL A 882 -12.22 15.86 -8.20
CA VAL A 882 -13.03 15.46 -9.36
C VAL A 882 -12.73 16.35 -10.58
N ALA A 883 -12.65 17.68 -10.39
CA ALA A 883 -12.28 18.62 -11.44
C ALA A 883 -10.88 18.33 -12.02
N ARG A 884 -9.88 18.09 -11.16
CA ARG A 884 -8.53 17.67 -11.60
C ARG A 884 -8.57 16.36 -12.40
N ARG A 885 -9.29 15.35 -11.90
CA ARG A 885 -9.45 14.03 -12.55
C ARG A 885 -10.02 14.17 -13.96
N ILE A 886 -11.09 14.94 -14.17
CA ILE A 886 -11.67 15.12 -15.52
C ILE A 886 -10.80 16.01 -16.43
N GLN A 887 -10.08 17.00 -15.90
CA GLN A 887 -9.18 17.83 -16.69
C GLN A 887 -7.99 17.04 -17.26
N THR A 888 -7.62 15.88 -16.70
CA THR A 888 -6.66 14.96 -17.36
C THR A 888 -7.17 14.43 -18.70
N ARG A 889 -8.50 14.35 -18.89
CA ARG A 889 -9.15 13.80 -20.09
C ARG A 889 -9.47 14.87 -21.13
N ARG A 890 -9.87 16.06 -20.68
CA ARG A 890 -10.13 17.26 -21.51
C ARG A 890 -9.88 18.53 -20.66
N PRO A 891 -8.69 19.16 -20.74
CA PRO A 891 -8.29 20.29 -19.87
C PRO A 891 -9.19 21.54 -19.93
N GLN A 892 -10.09 21.62 -20.90
CA GLN A 892 -11.03 22.71 -21.10
C GLN A 892 -12.27 22.62 -20.17
N PHE A 893 -12.51 21.48 -19.48
CA PHE A 893 -13.59 21.37 -18.49
C PHE A 893 -13.39 22.34 -17.31
N LEU A 894 -14.49 22.95 -16.84
CA LEU A 894 -14.49 23.97 -15.77
C LEU A 894 -13.44 25.06 -16.02
N SER A 895 -13.51 25.68 -17.20
CA SER A 895 -12.53 26.66 -17.67
C SER A 895 -12.70 28.06 -17.10
N SER A 896 -13.81 28.32 -16.39
CA SER A 896 -14.07 29.58 -15.70
C SER A 896 -14.46 29.35 -14.24
N ILE A 897 -14.25 30.37 -13.40
CA ILE A 897 -14.54 30.29 -11.96
C ILE A 897 -16.04 30.24 -11.68
N GLU A 898 -16.88 30.76 -12.57
CA GLU A 898 -18.34 30.68 -12.51
C GLU A 898 -18.82 29.23 -12.66
N GLN A 899 -18.20 28.46 -13.57
CA GLN A 899 -18.50 27.03 -13.72
C GLN A 899 -18.13 26.24 -12.46
N PHE A 900 -16.95 26.53 -11.88
CA PHE A 900 -16.50 25.89 -10.65
C PHE A 900 -17.36 26.28 -9.44
N LYS A 901 -17.66 27.58 -9.26
CA LYS A 901 -18.57 28.08 -8.22
C LYS A 901 -19.97 27.46 -8.31
N PHE A 902 -20.50 27.28 -9.52
CA PHE A 902 -21.80 26.63 -9.71
C PHE A 902 -21.82 25.18 -9.20
N CYS A 903 -20.73 24.42 -9.30
CA CYS A 903 -20.68 23.07 -8.73
C CYS A 903 -20.88 23.08 -7.20
N TYR A 904 -20.29 24.04 -6.47
CA TYR A 904 -20.56 24.20 -5.03
C TYR A 904 -22.00 24.69 -4.79
N CYS A 905 -22.52 25.60 -5.62
CA CYS A 905 -23.90 26.08 -5.50
C CYS A 905 -24.94 24.97 -5.73
N ALA A 906 -24.72 24.05 -6.67
CA ALA A 906 -25.62 22.94 -6.96
C ALA A 906 -25.62 21.88 -5.85
N LEU A 907 -24.46 21.55 -5.29
CA LEU A 907 -24.40 20.69 -4.10
C LEU A 907 -24.99 21.37 -2.86
N LYS A 908 -24.81 22.69 -2.72
CA LYS A 908 -25.48 23.47 -1.68
C LYS A 908 -27.01 23.40 -1.83
N GLU A 909 -27.54 23.64 -3.03
CA GLU A 909 -28.98 23.55 -3.30
C GLU A 909 -29.51 22.15 -2.94
N LEU A 910 -28.88 21.08 -3.43
CA LEU A 910 -29.25 19.69 -3.14
C LEU A 910 -29.28 19.40 -1.63
N LEU A 911 -28.24 19.78 -0.90
CA LEU A 911 -28.13 19.59 0.56
C LEU A 911 -29.01 20.57 1.38
N ASN A 912 -29.71 21.51 0.73
CA ASN A 912 -30.73 22.37 1.35
C ASN A 912 -32.15 22.06 0.84
N THR A 913 -32.35 20.99 0.07
CA THR A 913 -33.67 20.54 -0.41
C THR A 913 -34.08 19.22 0.23
N CYS A 914 -35.30 19.18 0.76
CA CYS A 914 -35.93 17.96 1.27
C CYS A 914 -36.90 17.34 0.25
N PRO A 915 -37.28 16.05 0.39
CA PRO A 915 -38.04 15.33 -0.64
C PRO A 915 -39.36 16.00 -1.06
N ASP A 916 -40.07 16.61 -0.11
CA ASP A 916 -41.27 17.41 -0.35
C ASP A 916 -41.50 18.45 0.77
N SER A 917 -42.52 19.29 0.64
CA SER A 917 -42.81 20.41 1.56
C SER A 917 -43.28 20.02 2.97
N ASN A 918 -43.57 18.75 3.24
CA ASN A 918 -43.93 18.28 4.59
C ASN A 918 -42.69 18.02 5.47
N TRP A 919 -41.52 17.88 4.83
CA TRP A 919 -40.23 17.70 5.49
C TRP A 919 -39.67 19.03 5.99
N SER A 920 -39.06 18.99 7.16
CA SER A 920 -38.40 20.12 7.81
C SER A 920 -36.88 19.95 7.73
N LEU A 921 -36.20 20.83 7.00
CA LEU A 921 -34.74 20.88 7.02
C LEU A 921 -34.26 21.47 8.36
N ARG A 922 -33.28 20.81 8.99
CA ARG A 922 -32.43 21.37 10.04
C ARG A 922 -31.00 20.86 9.82
N ASP A 923 -30.03 21.77 9.76
CA ASP A 923 -28.59 21.47 9.60
C ASP A 923 -28.21 20.42 8.54
N GLY A 924 -28.86 20.47 7.38
CA GLY A 924 -28.61 19.54 6.27
C GLY A 924 -29.33 18.18 6.37
N ILE A 925 -30.06 17.92 7.45
CA ILE A 925 -30.90 16.73 7.64
C ILE A 925 -32.37 17.10 7.43
N CYS A 926 -33.09 16.24 6.72
CA CYS A 926 -34.51 16.41 6.43
C CYS A 926 -35.35 15.51 7.32
N TYR A 927 -36.25 16.09 8.10
CA TYR A 927 -37.07 15.38 9.07
C TYR A 927 -38.56 15.41 8.72
N LEU A 928 -39.27 14.30 8.92
CA LEU A 928 -40.73 14.22 8.74
C LEU A 928 -41.40 13.83 10.06
N ALA A 929 -42.39 14.61 10.47
CA ALA A 929 -43.21 14.34 11.64
C ALA A 929 -44.67 14.78 11.41
N ASP A 930 -45.60 13.92 11.80
CA ASP A 930 -47.05 14.14 11.76
C ASP A 930 -47.68 13.68 13.09
N ALA A 931 -48.29 14.61 13.80
CA ALA A 931 -48.93 14.35 15.10
C ALA A 931 -50.14 13.39 15.00
N ALA A 932 -50.74 13.24 13.82
CA ALA A 932 -51.84 12.30 13.59
C ALA A 932 -51.37 10.85 13.37
N VAL A 933 -50.06 10.61 13.19
CA VAL A 933 -49.51 9.27 12.98
C VAL A 933 -48.92 8.73 14.28
N THR A 934 -49.49 7.61 14.75
CA THR A 934 -48.90 6.78 15.80
C THR A 934 -48.78 5.31 15.37
N ARG A 935 -47.72 4.63 15.81
CA ARG A 935 -47.38 3.24 15.45
C ARG A 935 -46.65 2.53 16.59
N SER A 936 -46.62 1.20 16.60
CA SER A 936 -45.58 0.43 17.32
C SER A 936 -44.20 0.73 16.73
N TRP A 937 -43.12 0.42 17.43
CA TRP A 937 -41.76 0.73 16.98
C TRP A 937 -41.45 0.13 15.60
N ASP A 938 -41.71 -1.17 15.40
CA ASP A 938 -41.53 -1.83 14.10
C ASP A 938 -42.43 -1.22 13.00
N GLY A 939 -43.64 -0.77 13.37
CA GLY A 939 -44.55 -0.08 12.46
C GLY A 939 -44.15 1.37 12.15
N ALA A 940 -43.34 1.99 13.01
CA ALA A 940 -42.76 3.32 12.84
C ALA A 940 -41.52 3.26 11.95
N VAL A 941 -40.65 2.26 12.20
CA VAL A 941 -39.56 1.83 11.31
C VAL A 941 -40.08 1.63 9.88
N GLN A 942 -41.10 0.78 9.69
CA GLN A 942 -41.64 0.54 8.35
C GLN A 942 -42.24 1.82 7.72
N TRP A 943 -42.93 2.66 8.50
CA TRP A 943 -43.50 3.90 7.99
C TRP A 943 -42.45 4.90 7.49
N CYS A 944 -41.25 4.92 8.08
CA CYS A 944 -40.12 5.69 7.55
C CYS A 944 -39.52 5.02 6.31
N ILE A 945 -39.37 3.68 6.31
CA ILE A 945 -38.81 2.92 5.18
C ILE A 945 -39.67 3.06 3.92
N ASP A 946 -41.00 3.03 4.05
CA ASP A 946 -41.99 3.31 2.99
C ASP A 946 -41.80 4.69 2.31
N ARG A 947 -40.98 5.58 2.91
CA ARG A 947 -40.68 6.95 2.47
C ARG A 947 -39.19 7.15 2.15
N SER A 948 -38.43 6.06 1.99
CA SER A 948 -36.98 6.07 1.79
C SER A 948 -36.23 6.85 2.88
N SER A 949 -36.61 6.60 4.14
CA SER A 949 -36.07 7.26 5.33
C SER A 949 -35.97 6.29 6.51
N LEU A 950 -35.31 6.71 7.59
CA LEU A 950 -35.17 5.94 8.82
C LEU A 950 -35.87 6.67 9.98
N LEU A 951 -36.10 6.01 11.12
CA LEU A 951 -36.45 6.72 12.36
C LEU A 951 -35.32 7.69 12.75
N VAL A 952 -35.63 8.69 13.57
CA VAL A 952 -34.60 9.58 14.09
C VAL A 952 -33.57 8.85 14.96
N PHE A 953 -32.29 9.02 14.64
CA PHE A 953 -31.17 8.61 15.49
C PHE A 953 -30.27 9.81 15.79
N PRO A 954 -30.62 10.65 16.78
CA PRO A 954 -29.89 11.87 17.07
C PRO A 954 -28.64 11.59 17.93
N LYS A 955 -27.50 11.42 17.25
CA LYS A 955 -26.21 11.09 17.84
C LYS A 955 -25.49 12.34 18.35
N THR A 956 -25.43 13.40 17.53
CA THR A 956 -24.78 14.65 17.93
C THR A 956 -25.69 15.53 18.80
N PRO A 957 -25.12 16.43 19.65
CA PRO A 957 -25.92 17.43 20.38
C PRO A 957 -26.78 18.32 19.47
N THR A 958 -26.33 18.57 18.25
CA THR A 958 -27.06 19.35 17.24
C THR A 958 -28.29 18.60 16.75
N GLU A 959 -28.14 17.32 16.36
CA GLU A 959 -29.28 16.47 15.99
C GLU A 959 -30.30 16.32 17.13
N LYS A 960 -29.83 16.16 18.38
CA LYS A 960 -30.70 16.08 19.57
C LYS A 960 -31.57 17.32 19.71
N ASN A 961 -30.98 18.50 19.59
CA ASN A 961 -31.73 19.77 19.60
C ASN A 961 -32.71 19.83 18.42
N ASN A 962 -32.28 19.50 17.20
CA ASN A 962 -33.14 19.55 16.02
C ASN A 962 -34.36 18.61 16.13
N VAL A 963 -34.17 17.37 16.57
CA VAL A 963 -35.26 16.41 16.79
C VAL A 963 -36.19 16.88 17.93
N PHE A 964 -35.65 17.47 18.99
CA PHE A 964 -36.43 18.03 20.10
C PHE A 964 -37.25 19.28 19.70
N ASP A 965 -36.67 20.16 18.90
CA ASP A 965 -37.36 21.32 18.32
C ASP A 965 -38.51 20.85 17.43
N ILE A 966 -38.30 19.84 16.57
CA ILE A 966 -39.35 19.27 15.71
C ILE A 966 -40.45 18.60 16.53
N PHE A 967 -40.08 17.82 17.56
CA PHE A 967 -41.01 17.21 18.51
C PHE A 967 -41.91 18.27 19.18
N THR A 968 -41.32 19.41 19.56
CA THR A 968 -42.00 20.53 20.21
C THR A 968 -42.85 21.35 19.23
N GLU A 969 -42.31 21.73 18.06
CA GLU A 969 -43.02 22.46 16.99
C GLU A 969 -44.27 21.72 16.49
N LYS A 970 -44.20 20.39 16.43
CA LYS A 970 -45.29 19.53 15.96
C LYS A 970 -46.26 19.13 17.07
N GLY A 971 -45.96 19.43 18.34
CA GLY A 971 -46.82 19.12 19.49
C GLY A 971 -47.00 17.61 19.73
N LEU A 972 -45.93 16.83 19.56
CA LEU A 972 -45.97 15.37 19.74
C LEU A 972 -46.05 15.00 21.22
N GLY A 973 -46.71 13.89 21.55
CA GLY A 973 -46.89 13.45 22.94
C GLY A 973 -45.67 12.69 23.47
N SER A 974 -45.36 11.58 22.80
CA SER A 974 -44.10 10.86 22.90
C SER A 974 -43.81 10.20 21.56
N SER A 975 -42.53 10.10 21.16
CA SER A 975 -42.14 9.70 19.80
C SER A 975 -41.09 8.60 19.79
N TRP A 976 -41.16 7.65 18.85
CA TRP A 976 -40.12 6.62 18.72
C TRP A 976 -38.79 7.20 18.20
N ILE A 977 -37.70 6.73 18.80
CA ILE A 977 -36.31 6.90 18.35
C ILE A 977 -35.88 5.58 17.69
N GLY A 978 -35.03 5.66 16.65
CA GLY A 978 -34.46 4.50 15.96
C GLY A 978 -33.33 3.82 16.75
N LEU A 979 -33.60 3.48 18.01
CA LEU A 979 -32.68 2.87 18.97
C LEU A 979 -33.44 1.76 19.72
N ASP A 980 -32.84 0.58 19.80
CA ASP A 980 -33.43 -0.61 20.45
C ASP A 980 -32.33 -1.52 21.04
N ASP A 981 -32.68 -2.37 22.01
CA ASP A 981 -31.80 -3.42 22.56
C ASP A 981 -32.42 -4.83 22.46
N LYS A 982 -33.36 -5.02 21.51
CA LYS A 982 -34.15 -6.26 21.27
C LYS A 982 -33.32 -7.51 21.02
N GLN A 983 -32.04 -7.36 20.70
CA GLN A 983 -31.10 -8.46 20.48
C GLN A 983 -30.34 -8.86 21.75
N THR A 984 -30.09 -7.95 22.68
CA THR A 984 -29.34 -8.19 23.93
C THR A 984 -29.62 -7.06 24.93
N GLU A 985 -30.40 -7.39 25.97
CA GLU A 985 -30.74 -6.54 27.13
C GLU A 985 -29.58 -5.62 27.59
N GLY A 986 -29.83 -4.31 27.61
CA GLY A 986 -28.89 -3.27 28.00
C GLY A 986 -27.83 -2.89 26.95
N VAL A 987 -27.90 -3.48 25.74
CA VAL A 987 -26.96 -3.21 24.63
C VAL A 987 -27.70 -2.50 23.49
N TYR A 988 -27.87 -1.18 23.65
CA TYR A 988 -28.60 -0.34 22.71
C TYR A 988 -27.87 -0.16 21.36
N VAL A 989 -28.57 -0.51 20.27
CA VAL A 989 -28.12 -0.45 18.88
C VAL A 989 -29.04 0.48 18.08
N TRP A 990 -28.45 1.38 17.30
CA TRP A 990 -29.16 2.27 16.40
C TRP A 990 -29.66 1.52 15.15
N GLN A 991 -30.68 2.05 14.48
CA GLN A 991 -31.26 1.49 13.25
C GLN A 991 -30.25 1.36 12.09
N ASP A 992 -29.09 2.03 12.16
CA ASP A 992 -27.96 1.88 11.24
C ASP A 992 -26.90 0.84 11.70
N SER A 993 -27.30 -0.10 12.58
CA SER A 993 -26.48 -1.16 13.19
C SER A 993 -25.31 -0.70 14.07
N SER A 994 -25.15 0.59 14.35
CA SER A 994 -24.09 1.10 15.23
C SER A 994 -24.50 1.08 16.71
N MET A 995 -23.56 0.80 17.62
CA MET A 995 -23.83 0.77 19.06
C MET A 995 -23.86 2.18 19.66
N LEU A 996 -24.76 2.42 20.63
CA LEU A 996 -24.87 3.69 21.36
C LEU A 996 -23.56 4.06 22.06
N GLN A 997 -22.98 5.22 21.71
CA GLN A 997 -21.76 5.71 22.34
C GLN A 997 -22.03 6.52 23.63
N PRO A 998 -21.10 6.59 24.60
CA PRO A 998 -21.31 7.36 25.84
C PRO A 998 -21.59 8.87 25.65
N ALA A 999 -21.15 9.46 24.54
CA ALA A 999 -21.47 10.86 24.18
C ALA A 999 -22.84 11.01 23.48
N GLU A 1000 -23.37 9.92 22.93
CA GLU A 1000 -24.66 9.86 22.23
C GLU A 1000 -25.83 9.66 23.20
N VAL A 1001 -25.60 9.30 24.46
CA VAL A 1001 -26.64 9.13 25.49
C VAL A 1001 -27.56 10.37 25.63
N GLY A 1002 -28.87 10.13 25.81
CA GLY A 1002 -29.90 11.15 26.01
C GLY A 1002 -30.98 10.81 27.04
N TRP A 1003 -30.75 9.83 27.92
CA TRP A 1003 -31.70 9.41 28.96
C TRP A 1003 -32.20 10.57 29.84
N LYS A 1004 -33.49 10.55 30.17
CA LYS A 1004 -34.03 11.42 31.23
C LYS A 1004 -33.62 10.91 32.62
N PRO A 1005 -33.70 11.74 33.69
CA PRO A 1005 -33.27 11.33 35.02
C PRO A 1005 -34.08 10.15 35.58
N GLY A 1006 -33.44 8.99 35.71
CA GLY A 1006 -34.04 7.75 36.23
C GLY A 1006 -34.09 6.60 35.22
N SER A 1007 -33.85 6.89 33.94
CA SER A 1007 -33.95 5.93 32.83
C SER A 1007 -32.57 5.44 32.35
N PRO A 1008 -32.47 4.28 31.68
CA PRO A 1008 -33.55 3.32 31.42
C PRO A 1008 -34.06 2.67 32.71
N ASP A 1009 -35.38 2.46 32.83
CA ASP A 1009 -36.04 2.03 34.07
C ASP A 1009 -36.69 0.63 34.05
N GLN A 1010 -36.73 -0.04 32.88
CA GLN A 1010 -37.18 -1.42 32.67
C GLN A 1010 -38.51 -1.75 33.38
N TRP A 1011 -39.43 -0.79 33.41
CA TRP A 1011 -40.64 -0.80 34.23
C TRP A 1011 -41.52 -2.04 34.00
N THR A 1012 -41.54 -2.61 32.80
CA THR A 1012 -42.26 -3.86 32.48
C THR A 1012 -41.40 -5.10 32.20
N TYR A 1013 -40.06 -5.03 32.30
CA TYR A 1013 -39.12 -6.11 31.92
C TYR A 1013 -39.26 -6.61 30.46
N ASP A 1014 -39.72 -5.76 29.53
CA ASP A 1014 -40.04 -6.07 28.12
C ASP A 1014 -40.11 -4.72 27.35
N GLU A 1015 -39.06 -3.90 27.46
CA GLU A 1015 -39.07 -2.46 27.12
C GLU A 1015 -37.98 -2.03 26.12
N ASP A 1016 -37.64 -2.96 25.24
CA ASP A 1016 -36.49 -2.98 24.34
C ASP A 1016 -36.38 -1.83 23.31
N CYS A 1017 -37.28 -0.84 23.32
CA CYS A 1017 -37.40 0.20 22.28
C CYS A 1017 -37.45 1.62 22.87
N ILE A 1018 -36.69 2.57 22.30
CA ILE A 1018 -36.49 3.88 22.95
C ILE A 1018 -37.44 4.96 22.42
N GLU A 1019 -38.03 5.72 23.33
CA GLU A 1019 -38.89 6.88 23.04
C GLU A 1019 -38.33 8.21 23.56
N LEU A 1020 -38.73 9.30 22.89
CA LEU A 1020 -38.49 10.69 23.27
C LEU A 1020 -39.65 11.25 24.10
N TRP A 1021 -39.32 11.79 25.27
CA TRP A 1021 -40.17 12.62 26.14
C TRP A 1021 -39.62 14.07 26.23
N PRO A 1022 -40.42 15.04 26.73
CA PRO A 1022 -39.98 16.43 26.91
C PRO A 1022 -38.78 16.65 27.85
N ASP A 1023 -38.39 15.64 28.63
CA ASP A 1023 -37.30 15.67 29.61
C ASP A 1023 -36.14 14.71 29.31
N GLY A 1024 -36.18 13.99 28.17
CA GLY A 1024 -35.14 13.09 27.70
C GLY A 1024 -35.70 11.78 27.14
N TRP A 1025 -34.86 10.74 27.03
CA TRP A 1025 -35.26 9.42 26.50
C TRP A 1025 -35.75 8.47 27.60
N ASN A 1026 -36.70 7.58 27.28
CA ASN A 1026 -37.05 6.38 28.06
C ASN A 1026 -36.97 5.14 27.15
N ASP A 1027 -36.66 4.00 27.75
CA ASP A 1027 -37.05 2.66 27.28
C ASP A 1027 -38.59 2.50 27.32
N ALA A 1028 -39.16 1.63 26.49
CA ALA A 1028 -40.61 1.40 26.44
C ALA A 1028 -40.96 0.12 25.67
N THR A 1029 -42.04 -0.56 26.05
CA THR A 1029 -42.56 -1.72 25.31
C THR A 1029 -42.79 -1.40 23.81
N CYS A 1030 -42.01 -2.03 22.93
CA CYS A 1030 -41.99 -1.81 21.48
C CYS A 1030 -43.38 -1.83 20.79
N GLY A 1031 -44.33 -2.59 21.35
CA GLY A 1031 -45.68 -2.72 20.80
C GLY A 1031 -46.60 -1.50 20.95
N TRP A 1032 -46.24 -0.49 21.75
CA TRP A 1032 -47.14 0.62 22.07
C TRP A 1032 -47.26 1.67 20.95
N PRO A 1033 -48.45 2.26 20.72
CA PRO A 1033 -48.63 3.29 19.68
C PRO A 1033 -48.09 4.66 20.13
N LYS A 1034 -46.93 5.07 19.61
CA LYS A 1034 -46.29 6.38 19.85
C LYS A 1034 -46.13 7.15 18.53
N ASN A 1035 -45.87 8.47 18.59
CA ASN A 1035 -45.68 9.28 17.38
C ASN A 1035 -44.41 8.88 16.61
N VAL A 1036 -44.35 9.26 15.33
CA VAL A 1036 -43.24 8.90 14.43
C VAL A 1036 -42.53 10.16 13.96
N ILE A 1037 -41.21 10.20 14.14
CA ILE A 1037 -40.31 11.17 13.50
C ILE A 1037 -39.31 10.39 12.64
N CYS A 1038 -39.29 10.66 11.35
CA CYS A 1038 -38.30 10.10 10.42
C CYS A 1038 -37.22 11.13 10.10
N GLN A 1039 -36.03 10.64 9.73
CA GLN A 1039 -34.98 11.45 9.11
C GLN A 1039 -34.48 10.81 7.81
N VAL A 1040 -34.20 11.64 6.81
CA VAL A 1040 -33.47 11.22 5.61
C VAL A 1040 -31.99 11.11 5.95
N SER A 1041 -31.54 9.88 6.24
CA SER A 1041 -30.17 9.46 6.02
C SER A 1041 -30.12 8.68 4.70
N GLU A 1042 -29.00 8.72 3.98
CA GLU A 1042 -28.88 8.02 2.68
C GLU A 1042 -28.70 6.49 2.80
N VAL A 1043 -28.65 5.96 4.03
CA VAL A 1043 -28.77 4.52 4.31
C VAL A 1043 -30.22 4.06 4.13
N GLY A 1044 -30.69 4.05 2.88
CA GLY A 1044 -31.94 3.37 2.52
C GLY A 1044 -31.75 1.85 2.58
N PRO A 1045 -32.64 1.09 3.26
CA PRO A 1045 -32.52 -0.36 3.30
C PRO A 1045 -32.82 -0.97 1.92
N THR A 1046 -31.98 -1.89 1.48
CA THR A 1046 -32.18 -2.66 0.25
C THR A 1046 -33.29 -3.70 0.45
N THR A 1047 -34.54 -3.32 0.19
CA THR A 1047 -35.69 -4.23 0.22
C THR A 1047 -35.69 -5.13 -1.02
N ASP A 1048 -35.12 -6.32 -0.90
CA ASP A 1048 -35.02 -7.32 -1.96
C ASP A 1048 -36.36 -8.10 -2.13
N PRO A 1049 -37.11 -7.96 -3.23
CA PRO A 1049 -38.44 -8.59 -3.38
C PRO A 1049 -38.36 -9.95 -4.12
N GLU A 1050 -38.99 -10.97 -3.52
CA GLU A 1050 -39.36 -12.26 -4.13
C GLU A 1050 -38.23 -13.21 -4.61
N SER A 1051 -37.64 -13.97 -3.66
CA SER A 1051 -37.03 -15.28 -3.97
C SER A 1051 -37.96 -16.45 -3.62
N THR A 1052 -39.20 -16.43 -4.13
CA THR A 1052 -40.29 -17.38 -3.80
C THR A 1052 -40.04 -18.79 -4.35
N THR A 1053 -39.08 -19.53 -3.77
CA THR A 1053 -38.70 -20.88 -4.20
C THR A 1053 -39.47 -21.94 -3.41
N THR A 1054 -40.40 -22.62 -4.07
CA THR A 1054 -41.21 -23.70 -3.50
C THR A 1054 -40.39 -24.97 -3.22
N LEU A 1055 -39.95 -25.14 -1.96
CA LEU A 1055 -39.43 -26.44 -1.49
C LEU A 1055 -40.56 -27.46 -1.40
N GLN A 1056 -40.50 -28.51 -2.23
CA GLN A 1056 -41.45 -29.62 -2.21
C GLN A 1056 -41.26 -30.48 -0.95
N THR A 1057 -42.37 -30.84 -0.32
CA THR A 1057 -42.42 -31.74 0.84
C THR A 1057 -42.16 -33.19 0.45
N THR A 1058 -41.08 -33.78 0.99
CA THR A 1058 -40.93 -35.23 1.15
C THR A 1058 -41.14 -35.62 2.60
N THR A 1059 -42.41 -35.87 2.96
CA THR A 1059 -42.79 -36.38 4.28
C THR A 1059 -42.38 -37.83 4.48
N VAL A 1060 -41.68 -38.11 5.59
CA VAL A 1060 -41.73 -39.42 6.26
C VAL A 1060 -42.23 -39.18 7.69
N VAL A 1061 -43.14 -40.04 8.15
CA VAL A 1061 -44.01 -39.82 9.32
C VAL A 1061 -43.59 -40.76 10.46
N GLN A 1062 -43.57 -40.27 11.71
CA GLN A 1062 -44.25 -40.87 12.90
C GLN A 1062 -43.78 -40.25 14.24
N ASP A 1063 -44.59 -39.29 14.72
CA ASP A 1063 -45.26 -39.16 16.04
C ASP A 1063 -44.60 -39.54 17.40
N PRO A 1064 -45.05 -38.93 18.54
CA PRO A 1064 -44.37 -38.92 19.84
C PRO A 1064 -45.11 -39.83 20.88
N PRO A 1065 -45.46 -39.54 22.19
CA PRO A 1065 -45.55 -38.29 22.98
C PRO A 1065 -44.93 -38.32 24.43
N ALA A 1066 -45.15 -37.22 25.16
CA ALA A 1066 -45.54 -37.14 26.60
C ALA A 1066 -44.51 -36.84 27.74
N ASN A 1067 -44.56 -35.59 28.21
CA ASN A 1067 -44.80 -35.13 29.61
C ASN A 1067 -43.88 -35.57 30.80
N GLY A 1068 -43.23 -34.61 31.48
CA GLY A 1068 -42.29 -34.89 32.60
C GLY A 1068 -42.14 -33.91 33.80
N ARG A 1069 -43.05 -32.94 34.03
CA ARG A 1069 -43.30 -32.16 35.29
C ARG A 1069 -42.18 -31.94 36.36
N LYS A 1070 -41.95 -30.65 36.69
CA LYS A 1070 -41.67 -30.04 38.04
C LYS A 1070 -40.34 -30.35 38.79
N TYR A 1071 -39.72 -29.31 39.35
CA TYR A 1071 -39.88 -28.90 40.78
C TYR A 1071 -39.27 -27.51 41.08
N CYS A 1072 -39.47 -27.00 42.30
CA CYS A 1072 -39.13 -25.64 42.73
C CYS A 1072 -38.01 -25.65 43.80
N MET A 1073 -37.35 -24.50 44.06
CA MET A 1073 -37.49 -23.78 45.36
C MET A 1073 -36.76 -22.42 45.42
N ARG A 1074 -37.13 -21.62 46.44
CA ARG A 1074 -36.52 -20.34 46.85
C ARG A 1074 -35.33 -20.59 47.81
N TYR A 1075 -34.53 -19.55 48.12
CA TYR A 1075 -34.58 -18.94 49.47
C TYR A 1075 -34.09 -17.48 49.49
N LYS A 1076 -34.36 -16.80 50.61
CA LYS A 1076 -34.14 -15.38 50.99
C LYS A 1076 -33.56 -15.41 52.45
N PRO A 1077 -33.44 -14.32 53.23
CA PRO A 1077 -33.27 -12.87 52.97
C PRO A 1077 -32.13 -12.23 53.82
N CYS A 1078 -31.96 -10.89 53.77
CA CYS A 1078 -32.00 -9.93 54.91
C CYS A 1078 -31.21 -8.63 54.61
N LEU A 1079 -31.41 -7.49 55.31
CA LEU A 1079 -32.61 -6.71 55.64
C LEU A 1079 -32.18 -5.43 56.42
N GLY A 1080 -32.69 -4.25 56.06
CA GLY A 1080 -32.50 -2.98 56.79
C GLY A 1080 -31.19 -2.23 56.49
N GLY A 1081 -31.10 -0.92 56.67
CA GLY A 1081 -32.13 0.06 57.09
C GLY A 1081 -31.67 1.51 56.87
N ALA A 1082 -32.62 2.46 56.88
CA ALA A 1082 -32.37 3.88 56.57
C ALA A 1082 -31.96 4.72 57.79
N ILE A 1083 -31.39 5.93 57.56
CA ILE A 1083 -31.43 7.12 58.43
C ILE A 1083 -30.95 8.37 57.67
N SER A 1084 -31.52 9.54 58.01
CA SER A 1084 -31.05 10.90 57.73
C SER A 1084 -31.19 11.71 59.05
N PRO A 1085 -30.50 12.87 59.30
CA PRO A 1085 -30.53 14.10 58.49
C PRO A 1085 -29.20 14.94 58.48
N SER A 1086 -29.30 16.25 58.23
CA SER A 1086 -28.27 17.31 58.04
C SER A 1086 -28.11 18.22 59.30
N PRO A 1087 -27.52 19.47 59.32
CA PRO A 1087 -26.71 20.27 58.34
C PRO A 1087 -25.51 21.08 58.99
N GLU A 1088 -24.98 22.12 58.28
CA GLU A 1088 -24.26 23.35 58.78
C GLU A 1088 -22.77 23.25 59.29
N GLU A 1089 -21.85 24.25 59.23
CA GLU A 1089 -21.85 25.67 58.75
C GLU A 1089 -20.43 26.34 58.53
N LYS A 1090 -20.41 27.50 57.83
CA LYS A 1090 -19.58 28.75 58.02
C LYS A 1090 -18.09 28.98 57.56
N SER A 1091 -17.93 30.16 56.90
CA SER A 1091 -16.79 31.14 56.85
C SER A 1091 -15.43 30.78 56.18
N SER A 1092 -14.67 31.62 55.44
CA SER A 1092 -14.64 33.04 54.94
C SER A 1092 -13.44 33.91 55.42
N ILE A 1093 -13.13 35.03 54.70
CA ILE A 1093 -12.01 36.05 54.86
C ILE A 1093 -10.71 35.74 54.05
N LYS A 1094 -9.88 36.69 53.55
CA LYS A 1094 -10.06 37.96 52.76
C LYS A 1094 -8.67 38.59 52.39
N CYS A 1095 -8.61 39.39 51.30
CA CYS A 1095 -7.61 40.47 51.01
C CYS A 1095 -6.11 40.11 50.70
N ALA A 1096 -5.31 40.94 49.99
CA ALA A 1096 -5.60 42.00 49.00
C ALA A 1096 -4.34 42.59 48.27
N SER A 1097 -4.50 42.98 46.99
CA SER A 1097 -3.82 44.11 46.29
C SER A 1097 -2.32 43.99 45.92
N LYS A 1098 -1.71 44.82 45.03
CA LYS A 1098 -2.15 46.10 44.40
C LYS A 1098 -1.45 46.40 43.05
N CYS A 1099 -2.02 47.39 42.33
CA CYS A 1099 -1.62 48.21 41.15
C CYS A 1099 -0.12 48.34 40.77
N LEU A 1100 0.29 48.87 39.60
CA LEU A 1100 -0.22 49.91 38.66
C LEU A 1100 -0.15 49.40 37.19
N GLN A 1101 -0.47 50.06 36.04
CA GLN A 1101 -1.37 51.10 35.45
C GLN A 1101 -1.00 51.10 33.92
N PHE A 1102 -1.51 51.82 32.89
CA PHE A 1102 -2.60 52.74 32.45
C PHE A 1102 -2.41 52.81 30.89
N VAL A 1103 -3.31 53.11 29.94
CA VAL A 1103 -4.74 53.54 29.75
C VAL A 1103 -5.29 52.60 28.62
N GLY A 1104 -6.57 52.34 28.29
CA GLY A 1104 -7.84 53.09 28.23
C GLY A 1104 -8.08 53.64 26.80
N CYS A 1105 -9.30 53.82 26.27
CA CYS A 1105 -10.63 53.79 26.90
C CYS A 1105 -11.78 53.53 25.88
N CYS A 1106 -12.85 52.86 26.34
CA CYS A 1106 -14.26 52.99 25.88
C CYS A 1106 -14.65 52.50 24.45
N ALA A 1107 -15.90 52.08 24.14
CA ALA A 1107 -17.10 51.89 24.98
C ALA A 1107 -18.25 51.04 24.32
N TYR A 1108 -18.98 50.30 25.17
CA TYR A 1108 -20.43 49.96 25.11
C TYR A 1108 -21.01 48.88 24.16
N PHE A 1109 -22.34 48.69 24.24
CA PHE A 1109 -23.10 47.42 24.19
C PHE A 1109 -24.38 47.53 23.32
N PHE A 1110 -25.13 46.42 23.21
CA PHE A 1110 -26.55 46.25 22.76
C PHE A 1110 -26.88 46.15 21.25
N ASN A 1111 -27.02 44.89 20.80
CA ASN A 1111 -28.28 44.21 20.40
C ASN A 1111 -29.20 44.75 19.26
N SER A 1112 -29.81 43.77 18.57
CA SER A 1112 -30.92 43.76 17.58
C SER A 1112 -31.94 44.94 17.55
N THR A 1113 -32.56 45.26 16.40
CA THR A 1113 -33.68 44.45 15.81
C THR A 1113 -34.18 44.94 14.43
N ILE A 1114 -34.97 44.08 13.75
CA ILE A 1114 -36.19 44.41 12.96
C ILE A 1114 -36.09 44.83 11.45
N ARG A 1115 -36.62 43.91 10.60
CA ARG A 1115 -37.57 44.06 9.46
C ARG A 1115 -37.20 44.56 8.04
N THR A 1116 -37.20 43.60 7.12
CA THR A 1116 -38.09 43.40 5.92
C THR A 1116 -38.29 44.48 4.83
N CYS A 1117 -38.55 43.93 3.62
CA CYS A 1117 -39.20 44.50 2.42
C CYS A 1117 -38.32 45.26 1.40
N GLU A 1118 -38.10 44.57 0.28
CA GLU A 1118 -38.34 45.00 -1.11
C GLU A 1118 -38.41 46.51 -1.43
N ILE A 1119 -37.69 46.95 -2.47
CA ILE A 1119 -38.33 47.27 -3.78
C ILE A 1119 -37.29 47.46 -4.91
N GLN A 1120 -37.75 47.15 -6.11
CA GLN A 1120 -37.11 46.98 -7.41
C GLN A 1120 -36.25 48.14 -7.98
N TYR A 1121 -35.39 47.75 -8.95
CA TYR A 1121 -35.25 48.31 -10.32
C TYR A 1121 -34.22 49.41 -10.72
N LYS A 1122 -33.50 49.09 -11.82
CA LYS A 1122 -33.11 49.89 -13.03
C LYS A 1122 -31.75 50.64 -13.15
N TYR A 1123 -30.98 50.17 -14.14
CA TYR A 1123 -30.18 50.88 -15.19
C TYR A 1123 -28.99 51.82 -14.83
N GLY A 1124 -27.98 51.80 -15.73
CA GLY A 1124 -26.75 52.64 -15.72
C GLY A 1124 -25.51 51.79 -15.39
N ALA A 1125 -24.62 51.36 -16.30
CA ALA A 1125 -24.11 51.85 -17.59
C ALA A 1125 -23.10 53.02 -17.48
N GLY A 1126 -21.82 52.74 -17.82
CA GLY A 1126 -20.67 53.65 -17.70
C GLY A 1126 -19.44 52.90 -17.15
N TYR A 1127 -18.61 52.22 -17.95
CA TYR A 1127 -17.48 52.69 -18.79
C TYR A 1127 -16.29 53.33 -18.03
N MET A 1128 -15.09 52.80 -18.34
CA MET A 1128 -13.74 53.37 -18.16
C MET A 1128 -13.16 53.53 -16.74
N ASP A 1129 -11.83 53.49 -16.55
CA ASP A 1129 -10.78 52.68 -17.20
C ASP A 1129 -9.47 52.77 -16.38
N THR A 1130 -8.55 51.81 -16.55
CA THR A 1130 -7.08 51.87 -16.27
C THR A 1130 -6.50 52.36 -14.93
N MET A 1131 -5.35 51.77 -14.57
CA MET A 1131 -4.23 52.36 -13.79
C MET A 1131 -4.44 52.66 -12.28
N ASP A 1132 -3.42 52.49 -11.41
CA ASP A 1132 -2.20 51.67 -11.52
C ASP A 1132 -1.64 51.34 -10.11
N ARG A 1133 -0.78 50.31 -10.03
CA ARG A 1133 0.32 50.01 -9.08
C ARG A 1133 0.40 50.57 -7.64
N MET A 1134 1.00 49.73 -6.77
CA MET A 1134 1.49 49.96 -5.39
C MET A 1134 0.36 50.11 -4.35
N PHE A 1135 0.22 49.20 -3.39
CA PHE A 1135 1.17 49.00 -2.30
C PHE A 1135 1.40 47.52 -1.92
N PHE A 1136 2.64 47.23 -1.51
CA PHE A 1136 3.01 46.07 -0.69
C PHE A 1136 3.37 46.60 0.70
N ASP A 1137 2.81 46.02 1.76
CA ASP A 1137 3.51 45.58 2.99
C ASP A 1137 2.60 45.48 4.24
N VAL A 1138 2.92 44.51 5.09
CA VAL A 1138 2.41 44.23 6.46
C VAL A 1138 0.90 44.00 6.63
N CYS A 1139 0.50 42.72 6.59
CA CYS A 1139 -0.13 42.01 7.73
C CYS A 1139 -0.28 40.51 7.40
#